data_AF-A0A6N7PNU9-F1
#
_entry.id   AF-A0A6N7PNU9-F1
#
_cell.length_a   1.000
_cell.length_b   1.000
_cell.length_c   1.000
_cell.angle_alpha   90.00
_cell.angle_beta   90.00
_cell.angle_gamma   90.00
#
_symmetry.space_group_name_H-M   'P 1'
#
loop_
_entity.id
_entity.type
_entity.pdbx_description
1 polymer ?
#
loop_
_entity_poly.entity_id
_entity_poly.type
_entity_poly.pdbx_seq_one_letter_code
_entity_poly.pdbx_strand_id
1 'polypeptide(L)'
;MSRRALCTVILSVLGHALFLYVGAPRARELPRTLDHAATSPITASADALARRERAREARRRLVEAARLERREGRLALGNFLLEANRIDAEEAGEDLDMAEARARYEDRLARLREALRDGDPVTLAVPFAFEDMTYHGQPGGRMADALLDGGGSCEQIAQLVVAAVFDAGKPAEVALRFYGKPMADGVTHLAPIAIRGHAEHDLMSGAPAAPGGSRLAPDELVEVYARVHGLAPPIAASPGGGEQGGSAAAAAATTTASRPSLSAGFPPNADVYPGALPLYSVRAVKHPLEGGEVLDDPSFAAEGARHCAYFLRMASLSPPTIDVERGVVLEPHPTPRPQRLEREAFLLRVAQDLAKSPEADEADRLMSYACLTALGEVAGTDFTLAGERRLALSAVATGKAAREAGEEALAAIRWSSEDGARIARRLETDYAGRAWILLFLKGGGDVVLDLTLRSSRESWGRVNALGALVLFPETRARAIEATASLSIRDQVDVMHEVFHAHDHLRPWATNYDLEEPPGASPAVSRFVRAYRVFRGVAFRLWEGQREVGETLAALREEARAAGLGVAWEAAMLDYHARNVLGLHAPRPAGFEVVAPLVEATRRNPDPSLDLLRKQLAYIEAEGRLDARTLADAFRMR
;
A
#
# COMPACT_ATOMS: atom_id res chain seq x y z
N MET A 1 -57.64 34.67 -39.83
CA MET A 1 -56.53 33.72 -40.08
C MET A 1 -56.64 33.21 -41.52
N SER A 2 -55.59 33.35 -42.32
CA SER A 2 -55.63 32.96 -43.74
C SER A 2 -55.71 31.44 -43.88
N ARG A 3 -56.37 30.94 -44.93
CA ARG A 3 -56.50 29.50 -45.23
C ARG A 3 -55.15 28.76 -45.28
N ARG A 4 -54.04 29.49 -45.50
CA ARG A 4 -52.68 28.96 -45.48
C ARG A 4 -52.21 28.58 -44.07
N ALA A 5 -52.56 29.33 -43.03
CA ALA A 5 -52.16 29.03 -41.65
C ALA A 5 -52.84 27.76 -41.10
N LEU A 6 -54.10 27.52 -41.50
CA LEU A 6 -54.83 26.32 -41.10
C LEU A 6 -54.27 25.05 -41.76
N CYS A 7 -53.87 25.14 -43.05
CA CYS A 7 -53.21 24.02 -43.73
C CYS A 7 -51.85 23.65 -43.10
N THR A 8 -51.07 24.64 -42.65
CA THR A 8 -49.76 24.37 -42.00
C THR A 8 -49.94 23.66 -40.65
N VAL A 9 -50.95 24.03 -39.86
CA VAL A 9 -51.24 23.37 -38.58
C VAL A 9 -51.73 21.93 -38.81
N ILE A 10 -52.62 21.71 -39.79
CA ILE A 10 -53.12 20.36 -40.10
C ILE A 10 -52.00 19.46 -40.62
N LEU A 11 -51.12 19.95 -41.50
CA LEU A 11 -49.95 19.21 -41.97
C LEU A 11 -48.95 18.91 -40.85
N SER A 12 -48.76 19.83 -39.90
CA SER A 12 -47.91 19.61 -38.73
C SER A 12 -48.48 18.53 -37.81
N VAL A 13 -49.79 18.55 -37.53
CA VAL A 13 -50.45 17.56 -36.68
C VAL A 13 -50.44 16.17 -37.34
N LEU A 14 -50.69 16.09 -38.65
CA LEU A 14 -50.62 14.82 -39.40
C LEU A 14 -49.18 14.29 -39.51
N GLY A 15 -48.18 15.17 -39.66
CA GLY A 15 -46.77 14.78 -39.65
C GLY A 15 -46.32 14.21 -38.30
N HIS A 16 -46.75 14.80 -37.18
CA HIS A 16 -46.42 14.31 -35.84
C HIS A 16 -47.16 13.00 -35.51
N ALA A 17 -48.41 12.84 -35.97
CA ALA A 17 -49.16 11.59 -35.80
C ALA A 17 -48.54 10.42 -36.58
N LEU A 18 -48.04 10.67 -37.80
CA LEU A 18 -47.39 9.64 -38.62
C LEU A 18 -46.03 9.22 -38.04
N PHE A 19 -45.26 10.17 -37.47
CA PHE A 19 -43.99 9.90 -36.81
C PHE A 19 -44.15 9.04 -35.56
N LEU A 20 -45.20 9.26 -34.77
CA LEU A 20 -45.52 8.44 -33.59
C LEU A 20 -46.06 7.05 -33.94
N TYR A 21 -46.67 6.87 -35.11
CA TYR A 21 -47.29 5.59 -35.51
C TYR A 21 -46.33 4.63 -36.23
N VAL A 22 -45.32 5.15 -36.95
CA VAL A 22 -44.43 4.33 -37.79
C VAL A 22 -42.99 4.25 -37.24
N GLY A 23 -42.59 5.15 -36.33
CA GLY A 23 -41.21 5.28 -35.84
C GLY A 23 -40.90 4.77 -34.43
N ALA A 24 -41.89 4.29 -33.67
CA ALA A 24 -41.62 3.79 -32.32
C ALA A 24 -41.07 2.35 -32.36
N PRO A 25 -39.84 2.08 -31.84
CA PRO A 25 -39.36 0.72 -31.70
C PRO A 25 -40.31 -0.06 -30.78
N ARG A 26 -40.71 -1.26 -31.22
CA ARG A 26 -41.50 -2.21 -30.42
C ARG A 26 -40.90 -2.31 -29.03
N ALA A 27 -41.71 -2.04 -28.01
CA ALA A 27 -41.36 -2.23 -26.62
C ALA A 27 -40.82 -3.65 -26.44
N ARG A 28 -39.51 -3.74 -26.20
CA ARG A 28 -38.90 -4.91 -25.57
C ARG A 28 -39.55 -5.00 -24.19
N GLU A 29 -40.10 -6.16 -23.87
CA GLU A 29 -40.59 -6.45 -22.51
C GLU A 29 -39.48 -6.13 -21.51
N LEU A 30 -39.67 -5.04 -20.77
CA LEU A 30 -38.86 -4.71 -19.61
C LEU A 30 -39.19 -5.73 -18.52
N PRO A 31 -38.18 -6.26 -17.80
CA PRO A 31 -38.43 -7.13 -16.66
C PRO A 31 -39.32 -6.38 -15.66
N ARG A 32 -40.31 -7.10 -15.10
CA ARG A 32 -41.15 -6.62 -13.99
C ARG A 32 -40.25 -6.06 -12.88
N THR A 33 -40.10 -4.75 -12.84
CA THR A 33 -39.56 -4.05 -11.69
C THR A 33 -40.60 -4.12 -10.59
N LEU A 34 -40.22 -4.78 -9.50
CA LEU A 34 -40.94 -4.86 -8.25
C LEU A 34 -41.36 -3.45 -7.78
N ASP A 35 -42.56 -3.38 -7.22
CA ASP A 35 -43.11 -2.23 -6.50
C ASP A 35 -42.08 -1.62 -5.55
N HIS A 36 -41.65 -0.40 -5.83
CA HIS A 36 -41.13 0.51 -4.82
C HIS A 36 -42.09 1.69 -4.72
N ALA A 37 -42.98 1.59 -3.74
CA ALA A 37 -43.77 2.70 -3.26
C ALA A 37 -42.83 3.85 -2.90
N ALA A 38 -42.96 4.98 -3.59
CA ALA A 38 -42.31 6.22 -3.20
C ALA A 38 -42.91 6.67 -1.86
N THR A 39 -42.24 6.36 -0.75
CA THR A 39 -42.56 6.89 0.56
C THR A 39 -42.28 8.39 0.56
N SER A 40 -43.29 9.18 0.94
CA SER A 40 -43.16 10.63 1.10
C SER A 40 -42.05 10.97 2.11
N PRO A 41 -41.29 12.06 1.94
CA PRO A 41 -40.26 12.50 2.91
C PRO A 41 -40.83 12.71 4.33
N ILE A 42 -42.14 12.95 4.45
CA ILE A 42 -42.83 13.04 5.75
C ILE A 42 -42.95 11.65 6.40
N THR A 43 -43.28 10.61 5.63
CA THR A 43 -43.39 9.23 6.14
C THR A 43 -42.02 8.67 6.52
N ALA A 44 -40.98 8.93 5.72
CA ALA A 44 -39.61 8.51 6.04
C ALA A 44 -39.10 9.16 7.34
N SER A 45 -39.46 10.41 7.59
CA SER A 45 -39.10 11.15 8.82
C SER A 45 -39.84 10.63 10.05
N ALA A 46 -41.14 10.32 9.91
CA ALA A 46 -41.93 9.73 10.98
C ALA A 46 -41.42 8.32 11.36
N ASP A 47 -41.07 7.50 10.36
CA ASP A 47 -40.52 6.16 10.58
C ASP A 47 -39.14 6.22 11.25
N ALA A 48 -38.29 7.17 10.87
CA ALA A 48 -37.00 7.38 11.53
C ALA A 48 -37.15 7.78 13.00
N LEU A 49 -38.10 8.67 13.32
CA LEU A 49 -38.38 9.05 14.70
C LEU A 49 -38.94 7.86 15.50
N ALA A 50 -39.85 7.09 14.92
CA ALA A 50 -40.40 5.89 15.56
C ALA A 50 -39.31 4.83 15.80
N ARG A 51 -38.36 4.65 14.87
CA ARG A 51 -37.19 3.78 15.08
C ARG A 51 -36.32 4.26 16.25
N ARG A 52 -36.02 5.56 16.33
CA ARG A 52 -35.25 6.15 17.45
C ARG A 52 -35.90 5.94 18.81
N GLU A 53 -37.21 6.17 18.92
CA GLU A 53 -37.93 5.95 20.19
C GLU A 53 -37.97 4.47 20.57
N ARG A 54 -38.23 3.57 19.62
CA ARG A 54 -38.16 2.11 19.86
C ARG A 54 -36.77 1.67 20.29
N ALA A 55 -35.73 2.17 19.63
CA ALA A 55 -34.34 1.89 19.97
C ALA A 55 -34.02 2.41 21.39
N ARG A 56 -34.43 3.63 21.73
CA ARG A 56 -34.22 4.20 23.07
C ARG A 56 -34.83 3.33 24.18
N GLU A 57 -36.06 2.86 24.00
CA GLU A 57 -36.72 2.00 24.97
C GLU A 57 -36.09 0.59 25.01
N ALA A 58 -35.68 0.05 23.86
CA ALA A 58 -34.94 -1.22 23.80
C ALA A 58 -33.60 -1.12 24.53
N ARG A 59 -32.83 -0.04 24.34
CA ARG A 59 -31.57 0.22 25.04
C ARG A 59 -31.75 0.30 26.55
N ARG A 60 -32.78 1.01 27.02
CA ARG A 60 -33.08 1.11 28.46
C ARG A 60 -33.31 -0.27 29.06
N ARG A 61 -34.19 -1.06 28.45
CA ARG A 61 -34.48 -2.44 28.90
C ARG A 61 -33.25 -3.33 28.88
N LEU A 62 -32.44 -3.26 27.82
CA LEU A 62 -31.20 -4.03 27.68
C LEU A 62 -30.19 -3.67 28.78
N VAL A 63 -29.97 -2.37 29.03
CA VAL A 63 -29.06 -1.88 30.08
C VAL A 63 -29.55 -2.26 31.48
N GLU A 64 -30.85 -2.11 31.76
CA GLU A 64 -31.43 -2.47 33.06
C GLU A 64 -31.31 -3.98 33.33
N ALA A 65 -31.59 -4.81 32.33
CA ALA A 65 -31.41 -6.26 32.41
C ALA A 65 -29.93 -6.62 32.65
N ALA A 66 -29.01 -6.05 31.87
CA ALA A 66 -27.58 -6.29 32.01
C ALA A 66 -27.04 -5.87 33.39
N ARG A 67 -27.53 -4.75 33.96
CA ARG A 67 -27.19 -4.33 35.33
C ARG A 67 -27.70 -5.30 36.39
N LEU A 68 -28.87 -5.90 36.19
CA LEU A 68 -29.38 -6.95 37.08
C LEU A 68 -28.53 -8.22 36.98
N GLU A 69 -28.30 -8.70 35.76
CA GLU A 69 -27.47 -9.89 35.50
C GLU A 69 -26.05 -9.73 36.03
N ARG A 70 -25.46 -8.53 35.89
CA ARG A 70 -24.15 -8.19 36.46
C ARG A 70 -24.15 -8.33 37.99
N ARG A 71 -25.17 -7.81 38.68
CA ARG A 71 -25.28 -7.93 40.15
C ARG A 71 -25.46 -9.38 40.60
N GLU A 72 -26.08 -10.20 39.77
CA GLU A 72 -26.29 -11.62 40.04
C GLU A 72 -25.11 -12.50 39.60
N GLY A 73 -24.08 -11.93 38.97
CA GLY A 73 -22.94 -12.69 38.42
C GLY A 73 -23.31 -13.58 37.23
N ARG A 74 -24.38 -13.25 36.50
CA ARG A 74 -24.91 -14.03 35.35
C ARG A 74 -24.83 -13.29 34.02
N LEU A 75 -24.18 -12.13 33.98
CA LEU A 75 -24.03 -11.34 32.74
C LEU A 75 -23.31 -12.16 31.67
N ALA A 76 -23.91 -12.24 30.47
CA ALA A 76 -23.25 -12.72 29.26
C ALA A 76 -22.89 -11.50 28.41
N LEU A 77 -21.64 -11.03 28.53
CA LEU A 77 -21.20 -9.75 27.99
C LEU A 77 -21.24 -9.74 26.46
N GLY A 78 -20.87 -10.84 25.80
CA GLY A 78 -20.97 -10.96 24.35
C GLY A 78 -22.40 -10.85 23.85
N ASN A 79 -23.34 -11.51 24.53
CA ASN A 79 -24.76 -11.42 24.18
C ASN A 79 -25.31 -10.00 24.37
N PHE A 80 -24.90 -9.30 25.44
CA PHE A 80 -25.25 -7.90 25.65
C PHE A 80 -24.76 -7.01 24.50
N LEU A 81 -23.49 -7.14 24.08
CA LEU A 81 -22.92 -6.33 23.01
C LEU A 81 -23.55 -6.64 21.65
N LEU A 82 -23.83 -7.91 21.35
CA LEU A 82 -24.54 -8.31 20.13
C LEU A 82 -25.96 -7.71 20.10
N GLU A 83 -26.70 -7.75 21.20
CA GLU A 83 -28.02 -7.12 21.26
C GLU A 83 -27.97 -5.59 21.18
N ALA A 84 -26.96 -4.96 21.79
CA ALA A 84 -26.70 -3.54 21.63
C ALA A 84 -26.47 -3.19 20.14
N ASN A 85 -25.64 -3.96 19.45
CA ASN A 85 -25.36 -3.79 18.02
C ASN A 85 -26.60 -3.99 17.15
N ARG A 86 -27.48 -4.95 17.47
CA ARG A 86 -28.78 -5.12 16.80
C ARG A 86 -29.64 -3.87 16.93
N ILE A 87 -29.76 -3.32 18.14
CA ILE A 87 -30.57 -2.11 18.38
C ILE A 87 -29.98 -0.91 17.62
N ASP A 88 -28.66 -0.77 17.58
CA ASP A 88 -27.98 0.29 16.85
C ASP A 88 -28.17 0.16 15.32
N ALA A 89 -28.13 -1.07 14.79
CA ALA A 89 -28.44 -1.36 13.39
C ALA A 89 -29.90 -1.02 13.03
N GLU A 90 -30.85 -1.44 13.87
CA GLU A 90 -32.27 -1.15 13.69
C GLU A 90 -32.56 0.35 13.73
N GLU A 91 -31.92 1.12 14.61
CA GLU A 91 -32.04 2.58 14.63
C GLU A 91 -31.53 3.21 13.34
N ALA A 92 -30.37 2.75 12.86
CA ALA A 92 -29.76 3.19 11.61
C ALA A 92 -30.56 2.75 10.37
N GLY A 93 -31.48 1.79 10.50
CA GLY A 93 -32.20 1.19 9.38
C GLY A 93 -31.34 0.24 8.56
N GLU A 94 -30.33 -0.36 9.20
CA GLU A 94 -29.41 -1.33 8.61
C GLU A 94 -29.87 -2.76 8.94
N ASP A 95 -29.71 -3.67 7.99
CA ASP A 95 -29.91 -5.09 8.22
C ASP A 95 -28.60 -5.69 8.75
N LEU A 96 -28.69 -6.45 9.83
CA LEU A 96 -27.55 -7.07 10.52
C LEU A 96 -27.85 -8.55 10.72
N ASP A 97 -27.02 -9.42 10.13
CA ASP A 97 -27.18 -10.88 10.26
C ASP A 97 -26.78 -11.34 11.66
N MET A 98 -27.73 -11.21 12.58
CA MET A 98 -27.56 -11.56 13.98
C MET A 98 -27.38 -13.06 14.18
N ALA A 99 -27.90 -13.90 13.29
CA ALA A 99 -27.76 -15.35 13.40
C ALA A 99 -26.31 -15.76 13.13
N GLU A 100 -25.75 -15.28 12.02
CA GLU A 100 -24.35 -15.52 11.66
C GLU A 100 -23.39 -14.89 12.66
N ALA A 101 -23.64 -13.63 13.08
CA ALA A 101 -22.78 -12.97 14.07
C ALA A 101 -22.74 -13.75 15.41
N ARG A 102 -23.88 -14.26 15.88
CA ARG A 102 -23.96 -15.12 17.08
C ARG A 102 -23.22 -16.43 16.89
N ALA A 103 -23.39 -17.11 15.75
CA ALA A 103 -22.70 -18.36 15.45
C ALA A 103 -21.17 -18.19 15.47
N ARG A 104 -20.67 -17.11 14.85
CA ARG A 104 -19.24 -16.78 14.82
C ARG A 104 -18.67 -16.40 16.19
N TYR A 105 -19.48 -15.75 17.03
CA TYR A 105 -19.11 -15.46 18.42
C TYR A 105 -19.00 -16.74 19.25
N GLU A 106 -20.01 -17.61 19.19
CA GLU A 106 -20.02 -18.88 19.95
C GLU A 106 -18.90 -19.82 19.53
N ASP A 107 -18.57 -19.90 18.23
CA ASP A 107 -17.44 -20.69 17.73
C ASP A 107 -16.10 -20.20 18.34
N ARG A 108 -15.85 -18.88 18.33
CA ARG A 108 -14.65 -18.30 18.95
C ARG A 108 -14.62 -18.51 20.46
N LEU A 109 -15.76 -18.35 21.13
CA LEU A 109 -15.89 -18.59 22.57
C LEU A 109 -15.62 -20.07 22.92
N ALA A 110 -16.04 -21.01 22.07
CA ALA A 110 -15.75 -22.42 22.23
C ALA A 110 -14.25 -22.71 22.09
N ARG A 111 -13.58 -22.20 21.04
CA ARG A 111 -12.13 -22.32 20.84
C ARG A 111 -11.34 -21.72 22.01
N LEU A 112 -11.76 -20.55 22.50
CA LEU A 112 -11.14 -19.90 23.65
C LEU A 112 -11.28 -20.73 24.92
N ARG A 113 -12.48 -21.28 25.18
CA ARG A 113 -12.72 -22.17 26.34
C ARG A 113 -11.91 -23.45 26.24
N GLU A 114 -11.69 -23.98 25.05
CA GLU A 114 -10.82 -25.14 24.82
C GLU A 114 -9.37 -24.81 25.15
N ALA A 115 -8.81 -23.76 24.55
CA ALA A 115 -7.43 -23.33 24.82
C ALA A 115 -7.17 -23.03 26.31
N LEU A 116 -8.11 -22.36 26.99
CA LEU A 116 -8.00 -22.08 28.43
C LEU A 116 -8.07 -23.34 29.31
N ARG A 117 -8.76 -24.42 28.86
CA ARG A 117 -8.81 -25.69 29.59
C ARG A 117 -7.49 -26.44 29.52
N ASP A 118 -6.75 -26.28 28.43
CA ASP A 118 -5.43 -26.89 28.23
C ASP A 118 -4.34 -26.22 29.08
N GLY A 119 -4.71 -25.19 29.85
CA GLY A 119 -3.85 -24.51 30.83
C GLY A 119 -3.16 -23.28 30.28
N ASP A 120 -3.46 -22.88 29.04
CA ASP A 120 -2.88 -21.69 28.44
C ASP A 120 -3.38 -20.43 29.16
N PRO A 121 -2.48 -19.48 29.50
CA PRO A 121 -2.90 -18.17 29.99
C PRO A 121 -3.62 -17.39 28.88
N VAL A 122 -4.44 -16.40 29.27
CA VAL A 122 -5.15 -15.51 28.33
C VAL A 122 -4.23 -14.93 27.25
N THR A 123 -2.97 -14.62 27.60
CA THR A 123 -1.96 -14.12 26.65
C THR A 123 -1.64 -15.07 25.49
N LEU A 124 -1.86 -16.38 25.64
CA LEU A 124 -1.62 -17.39 24.60
C LEU A 124 -2.95 -17.91 24.00
N ALA A 125 -3.98 -18.09 24.83
CA ALA A 125 -5.27 -18.60 24.40
C ALA A 125 -6.03 -17.64 23.47
N VAL A 126 -5.97 -16.32 23.71
CA VAL A 126 -6.66 -15.33 22.87
C VAL A 126 -6.08 -15.28 21.45
N PRO A 127 -4.76 -15.14 21.23
CA PRO A 127 -4.19 -15.18 19.88
C PRO A 127 -4.60 -16.42 19.07
N PHE A 128 -4.73 -17.58 19.72
CA PHE A 128 -5.20 -18.81 19.07
C PHE A 128 -6.68 -18.74 18.70
N ALA A 129 -7.56 -18.37 19.64
CA ALA A 129 -9.01 -18.33 19.40
C ALA A 129 -9.46 -17.27 18.38
N PHE A 130 -8.62 -16.25 18.15
CA PHE A 130 -8.88 -15.13 17.26
C PHE A 130 -7.87 -15.06 16.10
N GLU A 131 -7.19 -16.15 15.77
CA GLU A 131 -6.15 -16.18 14.73
C GLU A 131 -6.65 -15.80 13.33
N ASP A 132 -7.96 -15.93 13.11
CA ASP A 132 -8.66 -15.64 11.86
C ASP A 132 -9.15 -14.19 11.76
N MET A 133 -9.02 -13.41 12.83
CA MET A 133 -9.43 -12.01 12.85
C MET A 133 -8.33 -11.11 12.31
N THR A 134 -8.66 -10.27 11.33
CA THR A 134 -7.75 -9.26 10.79
C THR A 134 -7.94 -7.91 11.49
N TYR A 135 -6.87 -7.13 11.66
CA TYR A 135 -7.01 -5.73 12.06
C TYR A 135 -7.15 -4.88 10.81
N HIS A 136 -8.28 -4.21 10.66
CA HIS A 136 -8.47 -3.24 9.58
C HIS A 136 -9.51 -2.18 9.96
N GLY A 137 -9.31 -0.97 9.47
CA GLY A 137 -10.37 0.05 9.42
C GLY A 137 -10.24 1.25 10.36
N GLN A 138 -11.08 2.24 10.07
CA GLN A 138 -11.25 3.48 10.83
C GLN A 138 -11.90 3.21 12.20
N PRO A 139 -11.70 4.09 13.21
CA PRO A 139 -12.21 3.88 14.56
C PRO A 139 -13.73 3.78 14.62
N GLY A 140 -14.22 3.13 15.67
CA GLY A 140 -15.63 2.79 15.80
C GLY A 140 -16.04 1.56 14.98
N GLY A 141 -17.35 1.34 14.94
CA GLY A 141 -18.01 0.18 14.37
C GLY A 141 -18.63 -0.72 15.45
N ARG A 142 -19.45 -1.69 15.01
CA ARG A 142 -20.08 -2.67 15.90
C ARG A 142 -19.21 -3.91 16.03
N MET A 143 -19.22 -4.54 17.19
CA MET A 143 -18.59 -5.85 17.40
C MET A 143 -19.13 -6.90 16.41
N ALA A 144 -20.43 -6.86 16.11
CA ALA A 144 -21.08 -7.73 15.13
C ALA A 144 -20.51 -7.57 13.71
N ASP A 145 -20.21 -6.34 13.28
CA ASP A 145 -19.59 -6.11 11.95
C ASP A 145 -18.24 -6.82 11.90
N ALA A 146 -17.43 -6.75 12.96
CA ALA A 146 -16.13 -7.40 12.96
C ALA A 146 -16.23 -8.93 12.87
N LEU A 147 -17.23 -9.53 13.51
CA LEU A 147 -17.50 -10.96 13.40
C LEU A 147 -17.88 -11.35 11.96
N LEU A 148 -18.75 -10.57 11.31
CA LEU A 148 -19.22 -10.83 9.95
C LEU A 148 -18.13 -10.60 8.90
N ASP A 149 -17.31 -9.56 9.09
CA ASP A 149 -16.24 -9.17 8.17
C ASP A 149 -14.94 -9.96 8.39
N GLY A 150 -14.81 -10.70 9.50
CA GLY A 150 -13.59 -11.42 9.85
C GLY A 150 -12.44 -10.51 10.28
N GLY A 151 -12.75 -9.33 10.83
CA GLY A 151 -11.78 -8.33 11.24
C GLY A 151 -12.38 -6.96 11.52
N GLY A 152 -11.61 -6.05 12.11
CA GLY A 152 -12.12 -4.72 12.44
C GLY A 152 -11.11 -3.80 13.12
N SER A 153 -11.61 -2.65 13.58
CA SER A 153 -10.81 -1.63 14.25
C SER A 153 -10.43 -2.03 15.68
N CYS A 154 -9.51 -1.28 16.31
CA CYS A 154 -9.14 -1.50 17.71
C CYS A 154 -10.35 -1.56 18.63
N GLU A 155 -11.38 -0.74 18.39
CA GLU A 155 -12.56 -0.70 19.24
C GLU A 155 -13.39 -1.99 19.14
N GLN A 156 -13.68 -2.45 17.92
CA GLN A 156 -14.51 -3.64 17.68
C GLN A 156 -13.81 -4.91 18.17
N ILE A 157 -12.51 -5.03 17.87
CA ILE A 157 -11.71 -6.18 18.28
C ILE A 157 -11.50 -6.20 19.79
N ALA A 158 -11.23 -5.04 20.41
CA ALA A 158 -11.10 -4.96 21.86
C ALA A 158 -12.38 -5.42 22.57
N GLN A 159 -13.54 -4.92 22.13
CA GLN A 159 -14.84 -5.34 22.65
C GLN A 159 -15.07 -6.85 22.51
N LEU A 160 -14.80 -7.39 21.32
CA LEU A 160 -14.95 -8.81 21.04
C LEU A 160 -14.08 -9.69 21.96
N VAL A 161 -12.79 -9.34 22.06
CA VAL A 161 -11.82 -10.09 22.86
C VAL A 161 -12.19 -10.06 24.34
N VAL A 162 -12.46 -8.88 24.91
CA VAL A 162 -12.77 -8.79 26.35
C VAL A 162 -14.10 -9.46 26.69
N ALA A 163 -15.10 -9.39 25.80
CA ALA A 163 -16.38 -10.07 25.98
C ALA A 163 -16.22 -11.60 25.99
N ALA A 164 -15.44 -12.15 25.05
CA ALA A 164 -15.21 -13.58 24.98
C ALA A 164 -14.43 -14.10 26.20
N VAL A 165 -13.40 -13.39 26.66
CA VAL A 165 -12.64 -13.78 27.86
C VAL A 165 -13.48 -13.66 29.13
N PHE A 166 -14.36 -12.64 29.21
CA PHE A 166 -15.34 -12.50 30.28
C PHE A 166 -16.30 -13.69 30.30
N ASP A 167 -16.92 -14.03 29.17
CA ASP A 167 -17.88 -15.13 29.02
C ASP A 167 -17.22 -16.52 29.11
N ALA A 168 -15.91 -16.61 28.93
CA ALA A 168 -15.11 -17.80 29.22
C ALA A 168 -14.84 -18.00 30.73
N GLY A 169 -15.28 -17.08 31.58
CA GLY A 169 -15.15 -17.17 33.04
C GLY A 169 -13.84 -16.62 33.59
N LYS A 170 -13.14 -15.76 32.83
CA LYS A 170 -11.85 -15.17 33.22
C LYS A 170 -11.89 -13.63 33.35
N PRO A 171 -12.91 -13.03 34.00
CA PRO A 171 -13.11 -11.58 34.00
C PRO A 171 -11.99 -10.79 34.72
N ALA A 172 -11.26 -11.43 35.63
CA ALA A 172 -10.15 -10.81 36.36
C ALA A 172 -8.81 -10.82 35.59
N GLU A 173 -8.71 -11.63 34.54
CA GLU A 173 -7.48 -11.81 33.75
C GLU A 173 -7.46 -10.93 32.48
N VAL A 174 -8.49 -10.10 32.27
CA VAL A 174 -8.60 -9.22 31.11
C VAL A 174 -9.21 -7.86 31.49
N ALA A 175 -8.81 -6.81 30.79
CA ALA A 175 -9.39 -5.47 30.91
C ALA A 175 -9.31 -4.72 29.56
N LEU A 176 -9.92 -3.56 29.51
CA LEU A 176 -9.74 -2.58 28.43
C LEU A 176 -8.79 -1.48 28.88
N ARG A 177 -7.97 -0.98 27.97
CA ARG A 177 -7.16 0.22 28.15
C ARG A 177 -7.49 1.24 27.07
N PHE A 178 -8.01 2.39 27.48
CA PHE A 178 -8.45 3.46 26.58
C PHE A 178 -7.49 4.66 26.62
N TYR A 179 -6.98 5.05 25.46
CA TYR A 179 -6.14 6.22 25.25
C TYR A 179 -6.99 7.31 24.59
N GLY A 180 -7.39 8.29 25.39
CA GLY A 180 -8.45 9.24 25.05
C GLY A 180 -8.01 10.43 24.22
N LYS A 181 -6.69 10.69 24.12
CA LYS A 181 -6.20 11.72 23.20
C LYS A 181 -6.03 11.12 21.79
N PRO A 182 -6.63 11.75 20.76
CA PRO A 182 -6.46 11.32 19.39
C PRO A 182 -4.98 11.26 19.01
N MET A 183 -4.59 10.21 18.29
CA MET A 183 -3.32 10.12 17.60
C MET A 183 -3.26 11.10 16.41
N ALA A 184 -2.14 11.14 15.68
CA ALA A 184 -1.93 12.06 14.54
C ALA A 184 -2.98 11.94 13.42
N ASP A 185 -3.60 10.78 13.28
CA ASP A 185 -4.68 10.48 12.32
C ASP A 185 -6.09 10.82 12.86
N GLY A 186 -6.19 11.41 14.06
CA GLY A 186 -7.46 11.80 14.69
C GLY A 186 -8.17 10.66 15.42
N VAL A 187 -7.51 9.52 15.61
CA VAL A 187 -8.08 8.29 16.19
C VAL A 187 -7.71 8.12 17.67
N THR A 188 -8.67 7.79 18.53
CA THR A 188 -8.40 7.28 19.89
C THR A 188 -8.18 5.76 19.86
N HIS A 189 -7.30 5.24 20.72
CA HIS A 189 -7.01 3.81 20.78
C HIS A 189 -7.70 3.11 21.96
N LEU A 190 -8.20 1.90 21.71
CA LEU A 190 -8.73 1.00 22.72
C LEU A 190 -8.04 -0.36 22.58
N ALA A 191 -7.35 -0.83 23.63
CA ALA A 191 -6.67 -2.12 23.64
C ALA A 191 -7.35 -3.10 24.61
N PRO A 192 -7.59 -4.36 24.23
CA PRO A 192 -7.77 -5.47 25.16
C PRO A 192 -6.42 -5.81 25.80
N ILE A 193 -6.35 -5.76 27.13
CA ILE A 193 -5.14 -6.08 27.88
C ILE A 193 -5.34 -7.35 28.72
N ALA A 194 -4.41 -8.29 28.63
CA ALA A 194 -4.34 -9.43 29.55
C ALA A 194 -3.59 -9.03 30.82
N ILE A 195 -4.08 -9.48 31.97
CA ILE A 195 -3.55 -9.14 33.29
C ILE A 195 -2.92 -10.39 33.91
N ARG A 196 -1.63 -10.30 34.24
CA ARG A 196 -0.92 -11.37 34.95
C ARG A 196 -0.13 -10.79 36.13
N GLY A 197 -0.75 -10.85 37.32
CA GLY A 197 -0.20 -10.19 38.51
C GLY A 197 -0.18 -8.68 38.33
N HIS A 198 1.01 -8.07 38.32
CA HIS A 198 1.20 -6.64 38.06
C HIS A 198 1.55 -6.32 36.60
N ALA A 199 1.75 -7.34 35.76
CA ALA A 199 2.04 -7.15 34.34
C ALA A 199 0.75 -7.03 33.55
N GLU A 200 0.72 -6.08 32.62
CA GLU A 200 -0.34 -5.91 31.63
C GLU A 200 0.25 -6.11 30.24
N HIS A 201 -0.40 -6.93 29.42
CA HIS A 201 0.00 -7.21 28.05
C HIS A 201 -1.09 -6.77 27.10
N ASP A 202 -0.73 -5.95 26.12
CA ASP A 202 -1.63 -5.56 25.04
C ASP A 202 -1.74 -6.75 24.07
N LEU A 203 -2.94 -7.32 23.99
CA LEU A 203 -3.22 -8.51 23.18
C LEU A 203 -3.21 -8.21 21.68
N MET A 204 -3.34 -6.94 21.27
CA MET A 204 -3.33 -6.56 19.86
C MET A 204 -1.92 -6.37 19.32
N SER A 205 -1.02 -5.80 20.14
CA SER A 205 0.39 -5.68 19.78
C SER A 205 1.22 -6.92 20.13
N GLY A 206 0.76 -7.74 21.08
CA GLY A 206 1.53 -8.86 21.65
C GLY A 206 2.63 -8.39 22.61
N ALA A 207 2.73 -7.09 22.88
CA ALA A 207 3.77 -6.47 23.70
C ALA A 207 3.25 -6.11 25.11
N PRO A 208 4.13 -5.73 26.06
CA PRO A 208 3.70 -5.09 27.31
C PRO A 208 2.81 -3.88 27.01
N ALA A 209 1.73 -3.70 27.78
CA ALA A 209 0.81 -2.59 27.59
C ALA A 209 1.52 -1.25 27.83
N ALA A 210 1.32 -0.30 26.92
CA ALA A 210 1.92 1.02 27.03
C ALA A 210 1.44 1.77 28.30
N PRO A 211 2.32 2.59 28.92
CA PRO A 211 1.95 3.38 30.10
C PRO A 211 0.86 4.42 29.78
N GLY A 212 0.15 4.90 30.81
CA GLY A 212 -0.96 5.85 30.66
C GLY A 212 -2.29 5.19 30.28
N GLY A 213 -3.26 5.98 29.86
CA GLY A 213 -4.61 5.54 29.51
C GLY A 213 -5.44 5.13 30.72
N SER A 214 -6.76 5.09 30.55
CA SER A 214 -7.69 4.60 31.58
C SER A 214 -7.91 3.10 31.42
N ARG A 215 -7.71 2.34 32.50
CA ARG A 215 -8.07 0.92 32.57
C ARG A 215 -9.52 0.76 33.00
N LEU A 216 -10.26 -0.11 32.31
CA LEU A 216 -11.66 -0.44 32.60
C LEU A 216 -11.85 -1.94 32.70
N ALA A 217 -12.72 -2.37 33.62
CA ALA A 217 -13.12 -3.77 33.69
C ALA A 217 -14.09 -4.11 32.53
N PRO A 218 -14.12 -5.37 32.03
CA PRO A 218 -14.94 -5.71 30.86
C PRO A 218 -16.44 -5.45 31.06
N ASP A 219 -16.98 -5.73 32.25
CA ASP A 219 -18.38 -5.52 32.61
C ASP A 219 -18.78 -4.03 32.68
N GLU A 220 -17.82 -3.12 32.70
CA GLU A 220 -18.09 -1.68 32.59
C GLU A 220 -18.50 -1.25 31.17
N LEU A 221 -18.33 -2.10 30.15
CA LEU A 221 -18.85 -1.84 28.81
C LEU A 221 -20.38 -1.61 28.81
N VAL A 222 -21.11 -2.19 29.75
CA VAL A 222 -22.54 -1.91 29.96
C VAL A 222 -22.78 -0.44 30.28
N GLU A 223 -21.93 0.15 31.13
CA GLU A 223 -22.03 1.55 31.53
C GLU A 223 -21.46 2.50 30.47
N VAL A 224 -20.42 2.07 29.74
CA VAL A 224 -19.91 2.79 28.57
C VAL A 224 -21.03 2.94 27.53
N TYR A 225 -21.69 1.84 27.17
CA TYR A 225 -22.85 1.86 26.27
C TYR A 225 -23.98 2.74 26.81
N ALA A 226 -24.33 2.58 28.09
CA ALA A 226 -25.36 3.42 28.72
C ALA A 226 -25.03 4.92 28.63
N ARG A 227 -23.77 5.33 28.82
CA ARG A 227 -23.34 6.73 28.72
C ARG A 227 -23.44 7.29 27.30
N VAL A 228 -22.97 6.54 26.30
CA VAL A 228 -23.03 6.92 24.88
C VAL A 228 -24.46 7.22 24.45
N HIS A 229 -25.43 6.51 25.03
CA HIS A 229 -26.85 6.68 24.71
C HIS A 229 -27.66 7.49 25.75
N GLY A 230 -27.00 8.19 26.68
CA GLY A 230 -27.66 9.06 27.66
C GLY A 230 -28.53 8.34 28.69
N LEU A 231 -28.24 7.06 28.97
CA LEU A 231 -28.88 6.21 29.98
C LEU A 231 -28.08 6.12 31.29
N ALA A 232 -26.91 6.74 31.32
CA ALA A 232 -26.05 6.89 32.49
C ALA A 232 -25.47 8.31 32.52
N PRO A 233 -25.16 8.85 33.72
CA PRO A 233 -24.57 10.18 33.83
C PRO A 233 -23.19 10.24 33.17
N PRO A 234 -22.80 11.39 32.59
CA PRO A 234 -21.46 11.58 32.05
C PRO A 234 -20.42 11.50 33.18
N ILE A 235 -19.23 11.00 32.86
CA ILE A 235 -18.10 10.98 33.79
C ILE A 235 -17.56 12.41 33.88
N ALA A 236 -17.45 12.96 35.09
CA ALA A 236 -16.84 14.27 35.28
C ALA A 236 -15.38 14.25 34.80
N ALA A 237 -15.00 15.25 33.98
CA ALA A 237 -13.59 15.43 33.63
C ALA A 237 -12.78 15.68 34.92
N SER A 238 -11.68 14.96 35.10
CA SER A 238 -10.80 15.15 36.25
C SER A 238 -10.37 16.61 36.36
N PRO A 239 -10.50 17.25 37.55
CA PRO A 239 -10.06 18.62 37.75
C PRO A 239 -8.53 18.65 37.69
N GLY A 240 -7.98 19.15 36.57
CA GLY A 240 -6.53 19.26 36.36
C GLY A 240 -6.06 19.07 34.91
N GLY A 241 -6.91 18.58 34.01
CA GLY A 241 -6.64 18.60 32.57
C GLY A 241 -6.95 19.98 31.98
N GLY A 242 -5.96 20.65 31.41
CA GLY A 242 -6.08 22.01 30.88
C GLY A 242 -7.26 22.23 29.94
N GLU A 243 -7.79 23.46 29.97
CA GLU A 243 -8.82 23.95 29.06
C GLU A 243 -8.40 23.75 27.60
N GLN A 244 -8.98 22.73 26.95
CA GLN A 244 -9.48 22.74 25.57
C GLN A 244 -9.83 21.30 25.15
N GLY A 245 -11.11 21.05 24.82
CA GLY A 245 -11.54 19.81 24.16
C GLY A 245 -12.97 19.40 24.47
N GLY A 246 -13.52 19.84 25.61
CA GLY A 246 -14.91 19.58 25.95
C GLY A 246 -15.86 20.46 25.14
N SER A 247 -16.69 19.84 24.29
CA SER A 247 -17.96 20.38 23.77
C SER A 247 -17.98 21.09 22.39
N ALA A 248 -16.90 21.16 21.60
CA ALA A 248 -16.98 21.75 20.24
C ALA A 248 -16.34 20.96 19.09
N ALA A 249 -15.57 19.90 19.36
CA ALA A 249 -14.89 19.13 18.30
C ALA A 249 -15.77 18.04 17.63
N ALA A 250 -17.00 17.82 18.10
CA ALA A 250 -17.94 16.89 17.47
C ALA A 250 -18.63 17.45 16.20
N ALA A 251 -18.37 18.72 15.85
CA ALA A 251 -19.07 19.41 14.75
C ALA A 251 -18.19 19.76 13.53
N ALA A 252 -16.94 19.30 13.48
CA ALA A 252 -16.05 19.53 12.34
C ALA A 252 -15.34 18.25 11.89
N ALA A 253 -16.11 17.18 11.67
CA ALA A 253 -15.69 16.07 10.83
C ALA A 253 -16.42 16.21 9.50
N THR A 254 -15.65 16.48 8.45
CA THR A 254 -16.05 16.41 7.04
C THR A 254 -16.97 15.21 6.75
N THR A 255 -18.12 15.50 6.14
CA THR A 255 -19.16 14.73 5.41
C THR A 255 -19.04 13.23 5.09
N THR A 256 -18.20 12.43 5.73
CA THR A 256 -18.26 10.97 5.72
C THR A 256 -18.96 10.52 6.99
N ALA A 257 -20.08 9.80 6.89
CA ALA A 257 -20.83 9.29 8.03
C ALA A 257 -19.89 8.58 9.02
N SER A 258 -19.66 9.19 10.20
CA SER A 258 -18.80 8.61 11.23
C SER A 258 -19.41 7.30 11.71
N ARG A 259 -18.64 6.20 11.70
CA ARG A 259 -19.09 4.93 12.27
C ARG A 259 -19.48 5.14 13.74
N PRO A 260 -20.51 4.46 14.26
CA PRO A 260 -20.86 4.53 15.67
C PRO A 260 -19.64 4.16 16.53
N SER A 261 -19.33 4.93 17.57
CA SER A 261 -18.21 4.65 18.47
C SER A 261 -18.67 4.84 19.92
N LEU A 262 -18.18 3.95 20.78
CA LEU A 262 -18.37 4.01 22.21
C LEU A 262 -17.33 4.89 22.92
N SER A 263 -16.38 5.49 22.20
CA SER A 263 -15.32 6.36 22.72
C SER A 263 -15.85 7.42 23.71
N ALA A 264 -16.98 8.05 23.42
CA ALA A 264 -17.60 9.06 24.28
C ALA A 264 -18.11 8.51 25.65
N GLY A 265 -18.28 7.19 25.77
CA GLY A 265 -18.69 6.53 27.00
C GLY A 265 -17.54 6.11 27.92
N PHE A 266 -16.30 6.17 27.43
CA PHE A 266 -15.12 5.86 28.24
C PHE A 266 -14.73 7.05 29.14
N PRO A 267 -14.08 6.79 30.30
CA PRO A 267 -13.48 7.82 31.11
C PRO A 267 -12.54 8.71 30.28
N PRO A 268 -12.72 10.04 30.30
CA PRO A 268 -11.85 10.93 29.56
C PRO A 268 -10.43 10.89 30.13
N ASN A 269 -9.43 10.83 29.25
CA ASN A 269 -8.02 10.97 29.60
C ASN A 269 -7.27 11.70 28.47
N ALA A 270 -6.15 12.34 28.81
CA ALA A 270 -5.34 13.14 27.88
C ALA A 270 -4.14 12.37 27.30
N ASP A 271 -4.09 11.05 27.52
CA ASP A 271 -2.98 10.22 27.10
C ASP A 271 -3.14 9.82 25.63
N VAL A 272 -2.08 10.03 24.85
CA VAL A 272 -1.95 9.50 23.49
C VAL A 272 -1.41 8.09 23.59
N TYR A 273 -1.90 7.17 22.76
CA TYR A 273 -1.23 5.87 22.61
C TYR A 273 0.17 6.11 22.02
N PRO A 274 1.25 5.65 22.69
CA PRO A 274 2.60 6.00 22.26
C PRO A 274 3.09 5.21 21.04
N GLY A 275 2.45 4.09 20.69
CA GLY A 275 2.85 3.26 19.55
C GLY A 275 2.06 3.55 18.26
N ALA A 276 2.46 2.91 17.17
CA ALA A 276 1.69 2.89 15.92
C ALA A 276 0.61 1.80 15.96
N LEU A 277 -0.66 2.16 15.72
CA LEU A 277 -1.69 1.14 15.50
C LEU A 277 -1.29 0.29 14.29
N PRO A 278 -1.40 -1.05 14.40
CA PRO A 278 -1.20 -1.93 13.26
C PRO A 278 -2.40 -1.73 12.33
N LEU A 279 -2.39 -0.70 11.49
CA LEU A 279 -3.58 -0.30 10.75
C LEU A 279 -4.15 -1.43 9.87
N TYR A 280 -3.33 -2.43 9.49
CA TYR A 280 -3.66 -3.50 8.53
C TYR A 280 -2.99 -4.85 8.84
N SER A 281 -3.05 -5.31 10.09
CA SER A 281 -2.44 -6.60 10.49
C SER A 281 -3.28 -7.81 10.10
N VAL A 282 -2.61 -8.85 9.59
CA VAL A 282 -3.19 -10.19 9.30
C VAL A 282 -3.94 -10.74 10.51
N ARG A 283 -3.42 -10.41 11.69
CA ARG A 283 -3.93 -10.84 12.97
C ARG A 283 -4.23 -9.63 13.82
N ALA A 284 -5.47 -9.46 14.20
CA ALA A 284 -5.92 -8.43 15.11
C ALA A 284 -5.43 -8.66 16.55
N VAL A 285 -5.09 -9.91 16.86
CA VAL A 285 -4.52 -10.34 18.13
C VAL A 285 -3.18 -11.01 17.84
N LYS A 286 -2.10 -10.49 18.42
CA LYS A 286 -0.74 -11.00 18.17
C LYS A 286 -0.30 -11.93 19.28
N HIS A 287 0.42 -12.98 18.90
CA HIS A 287 1.06 -13.85 19.88
C HIS A 287 2.20 -13.08 20.61
N PRO A 288 2.45 -13.29 21.91
CA PRO A 288 3.52 -12.59 22.63
C PRO A 288 4.92 -12.78 22.04
N LEU A 289 5.14 -13.90 21.33
CA LEU A 289 6.39 -14.19 20.60
C LEU A 289 6.47 -13.50 19.23
N GLU A 290 5.36 -12.97 18.73
CA GLU A 290 5.25 -12.22 17.47
C GLU A 290 5.28 -10.70 17.69
N GLY A 291 5.31 -10.24 18.95
CA GLY A 291 5.46 -8.83 19.31
C GLY A 291 6.85 -8.31 18.92
N GLY A 292 7.00 -7.90 17.66
CA GLY A 292 8.20 -7.25 17.14
C GLY A 292 8.37 -5.84 17.71
N GLU A 293 9.63 -5.41 17.81
CA GLU A 293 10.03 -4.04 18.16
C GLU A 293 9.13 -3.04 17.45
N VAL A 294 8.43 -2.22 18.24
CA VAL A 294 7.69 -1.07 17.72
C VAL A 294 8.69 -0.24 16.94
N LEU A 295 8.40 0.01 15.65
CA LEU A 295 9.16 0.92 14.79
C LEU A 295 8.94 2.38 15.25
N ASP A 296 9.20 2.66 16.53
CA ASP A 296 9.19 3.98 17.15
C ASP A 296 10.59 4.59 17.09
N ASP A 297 11.16 4.64 15.88
CA ASP A 297 12.25 5.58 15.62
C ASP A 297 11.66 6.84 14.98
N PRO A 298 11.62 8.00 15.67
CA PRO A 298 11.21 9.26 15.09
C PRO A 298 12.02 9.65 13.84
N SER A 299 13.24 9.11 13.67
CA SER A 299 14.03 9.27 12.45
C SER A 299 13.37 8.62 11.23
N PHE A 300 12.61 7.54 11.43
CA PHE A 300 11.89 6.81 10.37
C PHE A 300 10.70 7.59 9.80
N ALA A 301 10.14 8.58 10.52
CA ALA A 301 9.00 9.37 10.05
C ALA A 301 9.41 10.42 9.00
N ALA A 302 10.51 11.14 9.24
CA ALA A 302 11.08 12.06 8.26
C ALA A 302 11.77 11.32 7.09
N GLU A 303 12.33 10.14 7.36
CA GLU A 303 12.88 9.25 6.32
C GLU A 303 11.80 8.47 5.56
N GLY A 304 10.57 8.36 6.07
CA GLY A 304 9.59 7.41 5.52
C GLY A 304 9.01 7.78 4.15
N ALA A 305 8.95 9.06 3.77
CA ALA A 305 8.62 9.42 2.38
C ALA A 305 9.80 9.14 1.44
N ARG A 306 11.06 9.29 1.92
CA ARG A 306 12.24 8.79 1.22
C ARG A 306 12.13 7.27 1.08
N HIS A 307 11.62 6.55 2.09
CA HIS A 307 11.35 5.11 2.00
C HIS A 307 10.30 4.75 0.96
N CYS A 308 9.32 5.63 0.69
CA CYS A 308 8.38 5.41 -0.42
C CYS A 308 9.13 5.38 -1.76
N ALA A 309 10.09 6.29 -1.96
CA ALA A 309 10.92 6.29 -3.16
C ALA A 309 11.78 5.03 -3.32
N TYR A 310 12.15 4.36 -2.22
CA TYR A 310 12.83 3.07 -2.24
C TYR A 310 11.88 1.86 -2.33
N PHE A 311 10.62 2.04 -1.98
CA PHE A 311 9.59 1.01 -2.10
C PHE A 311 9.07 0.88 -3.53
N LEU A 312 8.81 2.02 -4.18
CA LEU A 312 8.36 2.06 -5.56
C LEU A 312 9.41 1.43 -6.49
N ARG A 313 8.93 0.57 -7.39
CA ARG A 313 9.77 -0.17 -8.34
C ARG A 313 9.54 0.38 -9.73
N MET A 314 10.57 0.41 -10.57
CA MET A 314 10.44 0.90 -11.94
C MET A 314 9.40 0.13 -12.78
N ALA A 315 9.07 -1.11 -12.40
CA ALA A 315 7.96 -1.85 -13.00
C ALA A 315 6.63 -1.10 -12.98
N SER A 316 6.36 -0.24 -12.01
CA SER A 316 5.09 0.51 -11.98
C SER A 316 4.98 1.56 -13.10
N LEU A 317 6.08 1.89 -13.79
CA LEU A 317 6.07 2.76 -14.99
C LEU A 317 5.67 2.00 -16.26
N SER A 318 5.81 0.68 -16.25
CA SER A 318 5.50 -0.20 -17.36
C SER A 318 5.17 -1.59 -16.80
N PRO A 319 3.97 -1.76 -16.22
CA PRO A 319 3.59 -3.03 -15.62
C PRO A 319 3.62 -4.16 -16.66
N PRO A 320 3.92 -5.41 -16.26
CA PRO A 320 3.89 -6.53 -17.19
C PRO A 320 2.47 -6.72 -17.71
N THR A 321 2.37 -7.17 -18.96
CA THR A 321 1.08 -7.47 -19.57
C THR A 321 1.09 -8.83 -20.23
N ILE A 322 -0.02 -9.54 -20.14
CA ILE A 322 -0.26 -10.82 -20.80
C ILE A 322 -1.31 -10.60 -21.87
N ASP A 323 -0.96 -10.89 -23.12
CA ASP A 323 -1.92 -11.00 -24.21
C ASP A 323 -2.71 -12.31 -24.05
N VAL A 324 -4.01 -12.18 -23.84
CA VAL A 324 -4.95 -13.30 -23.89
C VAL A 324 -5.72 -13.30 -25.21
N GLU A 325 -6.35 -14.44 -25.56
CA GLU A 325 -7.07 -14.60 -26.82
C GLU A 325 -7.99 -13.40 -27.12
N ARG A 326 -8.00 -12.96 -28.38
CA ARG A 326 -8.78 -11.82 -28.91
C ARG A 326 -8.24 -10.42 -28.56
N GLY A 327 -6.95 -10.30 -28.25
CA GLY A 327 -6.27 -9.01 -28.10
C GLY A 327 -6.66 -8.26 -26.83
N VAL A 328 -7.13 -8.99 -25.81
CA VAL A 328 -7.30 -8.44 -24.47
C VAL A 328 -5.96 -8.52 -23.77
N VAL A 329 -5.53 -7.39 -23.20
CA VAL A 329 -4.27 -7.25 -22.48
C VAL A 329 -4.60 -7.23 -20.99
N LEU A 330 -4.00 -8.13 -20.20
CA LEU A 330 -4.21 -8.22 -18.76
C LEU A 330 -2.91 -7.96 -17.99
N GLU A 331 -2.97 -7.20 -16.92
CA GLU A 331 -1.86 -7.05 -15.97
C GLU A 331 -1.96 -8.16 -14.91
N PRO A 332 -0.96 -9.06 -14.78
CA PRO A 332 -0.93 -10.04 -13.71
C PRO A 332 -0.56 -9.37 -12.38
N HIS A 333 -1.40 -9.55 -11.37
CA HIS A 333 -1.11 -9.11 -10.01
C HIS A 333 -0.99 -10.30 -9.05
N PRO A 334 0.08 -10.38 -8.23
CA PRO A 334 0.11 -11.33 -7.13
C PRO A 334 -0.91 -10.94 -6.07
N THR A 335 -1.54 -11.93 -5.46
CA THR A 335 -2.30 -11.71 -4.22
C THR A 335 -1.34 -11.10 -3.20
N PRO A 336 -1.59 -9.88 -2.71
CA PRO A 336 -0.66 -9.20 -1.83
C PRO A 336 -0.59 -9.93 -0.50
N ARG A 337 0.63 -10.13 0.00
CA ARG A 337 0.84 -10.65 1.35
C ARG A 337 0.50 -9.56 2.36
N PRO A 338 0.00 -9.89 3.55
CA PRO A 338 -0.41 -8.86 4.49
C PRO A 338 0.72 -7.91 4.93
N GLN A 339 1.97 -8.37 5.05
CA GLN A 339 3.11 -7.49 5.37
C GLN A 339 3.33 -6.42 4.28
N ARG A 340 2.97 -6.72 3.03
CA ARG A 340 2.99 -5.75 1.94
C ARG A 340 1.88 -4.72 2.11
N LEU A 341 0.66 -5.14 2.46
CA LEU A 341 -0.47 -4.25 2.71
C LEU A 341 -0.19 -3.30 3.89
N GLU A 342 0.37 -3.80 5.00
CA GLU A 342 0.82 -2.98 6.13
C GLU A 342 1.83 -1.92 5.69
N ARG A 343 2.81 -2.33 4.89
CA ARG A 343 3.86 -1.44 4.39
C ARG A 343 3.31 -0.38 3.44
N GLU A 344 2.43 -0.74 2.53
CA GLU A 344 1.79 0.19 1.59
C GLU A 344 0.97 1.24 2.33
N ALA A 345 0.17 0.81 3.29
CA ALA A 345 -0.57 1.69 4.16
C ALA A 345 0.31 2.65 4.97
N PHE A 346 1.37 2.11 5.59
CA PHE A 346 2.33 2.92 6.33
C PHE A 346 2.95 3.98 5.43
N LEU A 347 3.38 3.60 4.22
CA LEU A 347 3.99 4.52 3.26
C LEU A 347 3.00 5.57 2.74
N LEU A 348 1.74 5.22 2.51
CA LEU A 348 0.68 6.18 2.16
C LEU A 348 0.53 7.23 3.26
N ARG A 349 0.45 6.80 4.52
CA ARG A 349 0.33 7.74 5.65
C ARG A 349 1.55 8.63 5.77
N VAL A 350 2.76 8.07 5.77
CA VAL A 350 3.97 8.88 5.96
C VAL A 350 4.19 9.87 4.81
N ALA A 351 3.91 9.48 3.57
CA ALA A 351 4.00 10.41 2.45
C ALA A 351 2.92 11.51 2.52
N GLN A 352 1.71 11.21 3.01
CA GLN A 352 0.68 12.24 3.29
C GLN A 352 1.13 13.20 4.39
N ASP A 353 1.70 12.69 5.47
CA ASP A 353 2.17 13.49 6.61
C ASP A 353 3.32 14.41 6.18
N LEU A 354 4.29 13.90 5.41
CA LEU A 354 5.38 14.72 4.91
C LEU A 354 4.88 15.79 3.94
N ALA A 355 3.94 15.47 3.04
CA ALA A 355 3.36 16.45 2.11
C ALA A 355 2.67 17.62 2.86
N LYS A 356 2.13 17.37 4.06
CA LYS A 356 1.45 18.37 4.90
C LYS A 356 2.36 19.02 5.93
N SER A 357 3.56 18.47 6.15
CA SER A 357 4.45 18.93 7.22
C SER A 357 4.89 20.38 6.97
N PRO A 358 4.86 21.25 8.01
CA PRO A 358 5.38 22.61 7.90
C PRO A 358 6.90 22.63 7.70
N GLU A 359 7.60 21.58 8.12
CA GLU A 359 9.05 21.43 7.99
C GLU A 359 9.46 20.94 6.60
N ALA A 360 8.50 20.49 5.78
CA ALA A 360 8.79 19.95 4.45
C ALA A 360 9.22 21.04 3.47
N ASP A 361 10.42 20.82 2.97
CA ASP A 361 10.91 21.14 1.63
C ASP A 361 9.92 21.28 0.46
N GLU A 362 10.19 22.13 -0.55
CA GLU A 362 9.55 21.99 -1.87
C GLU A 362 9.94 20.67 -2.56
N ALA A 363 11.19 20.22 -2.44
CA ALA A 363 11.63 18.93 -2.96
C ALA A 363 10.94 17.78 -2.23
N ASP A 364 10.83 17.90 -0.90
CA ASP A 364 10.18 16.89 -0.06
C ASP A 364 8.66 16.80 -0.33
N ARG A 365 7.99 17.94 -0.52
CA ARG A 365 6.57 17.97 -0.92
C ARG A 365 6.39 17.39 -2.32
N LEU A 366 7.19 17.80 -3.29
CA LEU A 366 7.09 17.32 -4.66
C LEU A 366 7.27 15.79 -4.74
N MET A 367 8.30 15.26 -4.07
CA MET A 367 8.53 13.82 -3.99
C MET A 367 7.39 13.11 -3.25
N SER A 368 6.86 13.69 -2.18
CA SER A 368 5.71 13.11 -1.47
C SER A 368 4.49 13.00 -2.38
N TYR A 369 4.17 14.04 -3.17
CA TYR A 369 3.06 13.99 -4.11
C TYR A 369 3.26 12.96 -5.22
N ALA A 370 4.46 12.89 -5.81
CA ALA A 370 4.79 11.91 -6.83
C ALA A 370 4.71 10.47 -6.27
N CYS A 371 5.23 10.26 -5.06
CA CYS A 371 5.15 9.01 -4.31
C CYS A 371 3.70 8.59 -4.03
N LEU A 372 2.86 9.49 -3.49
CA LEU A 372 1.45 9.22 -3.21
C LEU A 372 0.66 8.91 -4.48
N THR A 373 0.99 9.59 -5.58
CA THR A 373 0.37 9.34 -6.89
C THR A 373 0.66 7.92 -7.36
N ALA A 374 1.94 7.51 -7.32
CA ALA A 374 2.35 6.17 -7.72
C ALA A 374 1.81 5.08 -6.79
N LEU A 375 1.91 5.31 -5.47
CA LEU A 375 1.51 4.34 -4.45
C LEU A 375 -0.01 4.19 -4.34
N GLY A 376 -0.77 5.26 -4.55
CA GLY A 376 -2.23 5.25 -4.43
C GLY A 376 -2.90 4.27 -5.39
N GLU A 377 -2.40 4.16 -6.62
CA GLU A 377 -2.92 3.21 -7.62
C GLU A 377 -2.51 1.77 -7.32
N VAL A 378 -1.23 1.55 -6.96
CA VAL A 378 -0.70 0.21 -6.60
C VAL A 378 -1.40 -0.32 -5.35
N ALA A 379 -1.40 0.44 -4.26
CA ALA A 379 -2.05 0.07 -3.01
C ALA A 379 -3.57 -0.04 -3.19
N GLY A 380 -4.18 0.79 -4.04
CA GLY A 380 -5.59 0.69 -4.38
C GLY A 380 -5.96 -0.67 -4.97
N THR A 381 -5.13 -1.17 -5.88
CA THR A 381 -5.28 -2.49 -6.49
C THR A 381 -5.04 -3.59 -5.47
N ASP A 382 -3.95 -3.51 -4.71
CA ASP A 382 -3.60 -4.54 -3.72
C ASP A 382 -4.64 -4.65 -2.60
N PHE A 383 -5.14 -3.54 -2.08
CA PHE A 383 -6.27 -3.55 -1.14
C PHE A 383 -7.53 -4.17 -1.77
N THR A 384 -7.83 -3.88 -3.04
CA THR A 384 -8.97 -4.48 -3.72
C THR A 384 -8.83 -6.00 -3.81
N LEU A 385 -7.64 -6.50 -4.17
CA LEU A 385 -7.34 -7.93 -4.24
C LEU A 385 -7.39 -8.62 -2.88
N ALA A 386 -7.10 -7.89 -1.81
CA ALA A 386 -7.24 -8.36 -0.43
C ALA A 386 -8.69 -8.33 0.10
N GLY A 387 -9.66 -7.84 -0.68
CA GLY A 387 -11.05 -7.66 -0.23
C GLY A 387 -11.30 -6.35 0.52
N GLU A 388 -10.28 -5.50 0.67
CA GLU A 388 -10.28 -4.26 1.45
C GLU A 388 -10.84 -3.06 0.66
N ARG A 389 -12.11 -3.15 0.23
CA ARG A 389 -12.73 -2.19 -0.69
C ARG A 389 -12.64 -0.72 -0.24
N ARG A 390 -12.80 -0.42 1.06
CA ARG A 390 -12.76 0.96 1.56
C ARG A 390 -11.35 1.55 1.52
N LEU A 391 -10.34 0.73 1.79
CA LEU A 391 -8.94 1.14 1.74
C LEU A 391 -8.51 1.39 0.31
N ALA A 392 -8.94 0.53 -0.60
CA ALA A 392 -8.74 0.73 -2.02
C ALA A 392 -9.25 2.11 -2.47
N LEU A 393 -10.48 2.47 -2.09
CA LEU A 393 -11.06 3.77 -2.41
C LEU A 393 -10.28 4.93 -1.79
N SER A 394 -9.85 4.81 -0.54
CA SER A 394 -9.07 5.83 0.16
C SER A 394 -7.69 6.05 -0.47
N ALA A 395 -6.99 4.96 -0.80
CA ALA A 395 -5.68 4.99 -1.46
C ALA A 395 -5.78 5.65 -2.85
N VAL A 396 -6.78 5.27 -3.65
CA VAL A 396 -7.02 5.86 -4.97
C VAL A 396 -7.39 7.34 -4.87
N ALA A 397 -8.28 7.71 -3.93
CA ALA A 397 -8.65 9.11 -3.71
C ALA A 397 -7.45 9.97 -3.27
N THR A 398 -6.62 9.43 -2.38
CA THR A 398 -5.36 10.05 -1.96
C THR A 398 -4.43 10.25 -3.14
N GLY A 399 -4.19 9.21 -3.93
CA GLY A 399 -3.30 9.26 -5.09
C GLY A 399 -3.77 10.29 -6.11
N LYS A 400 -5.09 10.38 -6.34
CA LYS A 400 -5.66 11.40 -7.24
C LYS A 400 -5.47 12.82 -6.72
N ALA A 401 -5.75 13.08 -5.44
CA ALA A 401 -5.55 14.40 -4.84
C ALA A 401 -4.06 14.81 -4.85
N ALA A 402 -3.17 13.85 -4.58
CA ALA A 402 -1.73 14.06 -4.64
C ALA A 402 -1.24 14.32 -6.08
N ARG A 403 -1.83 13.67 -7.08
CA ARG A 403 -1.53 13.92 -8.50
C ARG A 403 -1.83 15.37 -8.86
N GLU A 404 -3.03 15.85 -8.54
CA GLU A 404 -3.45 17.23 -8.83
C GLU A 404 -2.51 18.25 -8.16
N ALA A 405 -2.24 18.08 -6.86
CA ALA A 405 -1.33 18.98 -6.12
C ALA A 405 0.13 18.89 -6.59
N GLY A 406 0.60 17.69 -6.93
CA GLY A 406 1.95 17.44 -7.42
C GLY A 406 2.19 18.03 -8.80
N GLU A 407 1.21 17.92 -9.70
CA GLU A 407 1.27 18.54 -11.03
C GLU A 407 1.31 20.07 -10.95
N GLU A 408 0.51 20.67 -10.06
CA GLU A 408 0.54 22.10 -9.79
C GLU A 408 1.91 22.54 -9.23
N ALA A 409 2.42 21.83 -8.22
CA ALA A 409 3.71 22.10 -7.61
C ALA A 409 4.86 21.98 -8.63
N LEU A 410 4.85 20.91 -9.45
CA LEU A 410 5.85 20.68 -10.48
C LEU A 410 5.88 21.81 -11.51
N ALA A 411 4.70 22.28 -11.94
CA ALA A 411 4.55 23.35 -12.93
C ALA A 411 4.96 24.73 -12.38
N ALA A 412 4.85 24.95 -11.07
CA ALA A 412 5.23 26.20 -10.43
C ALA A 412 6.76 26.39 -10.34
N ILE A 413 7.54 25.30 -10.33
CA ILE A 413 9.00 25.34 -10.20
C ILE A 413 9.65 25.85 -11.50
N ARG A 414 10.41 26.93 -11.38
CA ARG A 414 11.28 27.42 -12.46
C ARG A 414 12.63 26.70 -12.40
N TRP A 415 12.76 25.56 -13.07
CA TRP A 415 13.97 24.72 -13.07
C TRP A 415 15.27 25.40 -13.54
N SER A 416 15.19 26.55 -14.19
CA SER A 416 16.34 27.38 -14.57
C SER A 416 16.76 28.40 -13.50
N SER A 417 16.00 28.56 -12.42
CA SER A 417 16.34 29.47 -11.32
C SER A 417 17.34 28.84 -10.33
N GLU A 418 17.91 29.65 -9.45
CA GLU A 418 18.76 29.16 -8.36
C GLU A 418 18.01 28.21 -7.41
N ASP A 419 16.74 28.52 -7.12
CA ASP A 419 15.85 27.67 -6.32
C ASP A 419 15.58 26.34 -7.03
N GLY A 420 15.25 26.36 -8.32
CA GLY A 420 15.08 25.15 -9.12
C GLY A 420 16.34 24.29 -9.16
N ALA A 421 17.52 24.91 -9.26
CA ALA A 421 18.81 24.21 -9.19
C ALA A 421 19.07 23.62 -7.79
N ARG A 422 18.62 24.27 -6.71
CA ARG A 422 18.71 23.74 -5.34
C ARG A 422 17.81 22.52 -5.17
N ILE A 423 16.56 22.58 -5.64
CA ILE A 423 15.62 21.46 -5.65
C ILE A 423 16.20 20.29 -6.44
N ALA A 424 16.67 20.53 -7.66
CA ALA A 424 17.32 19.53 -8.51
C ALA A 424 18.47 18.80 -7.81
N ARG A 425 19.37 19.55 -7.14
CA ARG A 425 20.47 18.96 -6.37
C ARG A 425 19.96 18.10 -5.23
N ARG A 426 18.95 18.55 -4.47
CA ARG A 426 18.34 17.75 -3.39
C ARG A 426 17.72 16.46 -3.92
N LEU A 427 17.00 16.52 -5.05
CA LEU A 427 16.43 15.32 -5.69
C LEU A 427 17.52 14.32 -6.12
N GLU A 428 18.67 14.80 -6.59
CA GLU A 428 19.79 13.93 -6.95
C GLU A 428 20.46 13.31 -5.73
N THR A 429 20.74 14.10 -4.67
CA THR A 429 21.51 13.65 -3.50
C THR A 429 20.67 12.89 -2.48
N ASP A 430 19.53 13.45 -2.06
CA ASP A 430 18.79 12.98 -0.89
C ASP A 430 17.86 11.82 -1.23
N TYR A 431 17.49 11.70 -2.51
CA TYR A 431 16.65 10.63 -3.05
C TYR A 431 17.46 9.62 -3.88
N ALA A 432 18.79 9.65 -3.78
CA ALA A 432 19.71 8.73 -4.45
C ALA A 432 19.40 8.51 -5.95
N GLY A 433 19.06 9.56 -6.68
CA GLY A 433 18.73 9.47 -8.11
C GLY A 433 17.34 8.89 -8.44
N ARG A 434 16.44 8.74 -7.47
CA ARG A 434 15.04 8.33 -7.66
C ARG A 434 14.12 9.45 -8.18
N ALA A 435 14.69 10.51 -8.75
CA ALA A 435 13.92 11.62 -9.34
C ALA A 435 12.96 11.14 -10.44
N TRP A 436 13.17 9.95 -11.01
CA TRP A 436 12.24 9.35 -11.97
C TRP A 436 10.83 9.10 -11.42
N ILE A 437 10.61 9.11 -10.11
CA ILE A 437 9.25 9.00 -9.55
C ILE A 437 8.37 10.17 -9.98
N LEU A 438 8.98 11.31 -10.35
CA LEU A 438 8.25 12.44 -10.94
C LEU A 438 7.53 12.07 -12.24
N LEU A 439 7.88 10.96 -12.92
CA LEU A 439 7.18 10.47 -14.11
C LEU A 439 5.70 10.15 -13.87
N PHE A 440 5.28 9.94 -12.61
CA PHE A 440 3.87 9.77 -12.25
C PHE A 440 3.06 11.08 -12.25
N LEU A 441 3.73 12.23 -12.40
CA LEU A 441 3.12 13.55 -12.51
C LEU A 441 3.22 14.04 -13.95
N LYS A 442 2.13 14.63 -14.47
CA LYS A 442 2.15 15.28 -15.78
C LYS A 442 3.24 16.35 -15.87
N GLY A 443 4.03 16.32 -16.95
CA GLY A 443 5.20 17.19 -17.14
C GLY A 443 6.48 16.67 -16.48
N GLY A 444 6.39 15.63 -15.64
CA GLY A 444 7.53 14.99 -15.01
C GLY A 444 8.54 14.42 -15.99
N GLY A 445 8.09 13.88 -17.12
CA GLY A 445 8.96 13.38 -18.19
C GLY A 445 9.98 14.40 -18.70
N ASP A 446 9.55 15.64 -18.94
CA ASP A 446 10.43 16.71 -19.40
C ASP A 446 11.43 17.13 -18.32
N VAL A 447 10.96 17.23 -17.08
CA VAL A 447 11.80 17.59 -15.93
C VAL A 447 12.86 16.52 -15.69
N VAL A 448 12.48 15.25 -15.57
CA VAL A 448 13.41 14.15 -15.30
C VAL A 448 14.44 14.05 -16.43
N LEU A 449 14.03 14.19 -17.70
CA LEU A 449 14.96 14.18 -18.82
C LEU A 449 15.93 15.37 -18.77
N ASP A 450 15.44 16.59 -18.53
CA ASP A 450 16.29 17.78 -18.42
C ASP A 450 17.30 17.67 -17.27
N LEU A 451 16.85 17.25 -16.08
CA LEU A 451 17.72 17.01 -14.92
C LEU A 451 18.80 15.97 -15.23
N THR A 452 18.41 14.89 -15.91
CA THR A 452 19.31 13.79 -16.29
C THR A 452 20.35 14.23 -17.32
N LEU A 453 19.98 15.10 -18.28
CA LEU A 453 20.89 15.63 -19.29
C LEU A 453 21.84 16.69 -18.73
N ARG A 454 21.41 17.45 -17.71
CA ARG A 454 22.23 18.49 -17.05
C ARG A 454 23.18 17.93 -16.00
N SER A 455 22.92 16.73 -15.46
CA SER A 455 23.83 16.13 -14.48
C SER A 455 25.21 15.91 -15.12
N SER A 456 26.20 16.63 -14.61
CA SER A 456 27.59 16.54 -15.06
C SER A 456 28.30 15.29 -14.51
N ARG A 457 27.63 14.48 -13.69
CA ARG A 457 28.20 13.29 -13.06
C ARG A 457 27.82 12.05 -13.85
N GLU A 458 28.82 11.21 -14.14
CA GLU A 458 28.60 9.78 -14.34
C GLU A 458 28.15 9.20 -13.00
N SER A 459 26.85 9.31 -12.71
CA SER A 459 26.25 8.86 -11.46
C SER A 459 25.27 7.73 -11.74
N TRP A 460 25.16 6.81 -10.78
CA TRP A 460 24.15 5.76 -10.80
C TRP A 460 22.73 6.34 -10.93
N GLY A 461 22.47 7.53 -10.36
CA GLY A 461 21.21 8.23 -10.50
C GLY A 461 20.85 8.60 -11.95
N ARG A 462 21.85 9.00 -12.77
CA ARG A 462 21.65 9.27 -14.20
C ARG A 462 21.24 8.01 -14.95
N VAL A 463 21.93 6.90 -14.71
CA VAL A 463 21.61 5.60 -15.33
C VAL A 463 20.21 5.15 -14.94
N ASN A 464 19.88 5.24 -13.65
CA ASN A 464 18.57 4.87 -13.11
C ASN A 464 17.43 5.71 -13.74
N ALA A 465 17.63 7.04 -13.82
CA ALA A 465 16.66 7.94 -14.43
C ALA A 465 16.47 7.69 -15.93
N LEU A 466 17.55 7.43 -16.69
CA LEU A 466 17.45 7.05 -18.10
C LEU A 466 16.73 5.72 -18.28
N GLY A 467 17.02 4.71 -17.44
CA GLY A 467 16.32 3.44 -17.45
C GLY A 467 14.81 3.63 -17.25
N ALA A 468 14.41 4.40 -16.24
CA ALA A 468 13.01 4.75 -15.98
C ALA A 468 12.35 5.50 -17.15
N LEU A 469 13.05 6.47 -17.75
CA LEU A 469 12.57 7.21 -18.92
C LEU A 469 12.43 6.33 -20.17
N VAL A 470 13.26 5.30 -20.33
CA VAL A 470 13.16 4.31 -21.41
C VAL A 470 11.95 3.39 -21.21
N LEU A 471 11.68 2.99 -19.97
CA LEU A 471 10.51 2.18 -19.63
C LEU A 471 9.20 2.95 -19.86
N PHE A 472 9.16 4.21 -19.42
CA PHE A 472 7.96 5.04 -19.49
C PHE A 472 7.59 5.38 -20.95
N PRO A 473 6.41 4.95 -21.46
CA PRO A 473 6.07 5.04 -22.88
C PRO A 473 6.17 6.45 -23.47
N GLU A 474 5.75 7.48 -22.72
CA GLU A 474 5.69 8.86 -23.21
C GLU A 474 7.08 9.47 -23.44
N THR A 475 8.11 9.01 -22.73
CA THR A 475 9.47 9.53 -22.81
C THR A 475 10.42 8.64 -23.60
N ARG A 476 10.04 7.38 -23.87
CA ARG A 476 10.90 6.32 -24.42
C ARG A 476 11.76 6.74 -25.59
N ALA A 477 11.18 7.31 -26.64
CA ALA A 477 11.92 7.66 -27.86
C ALA A 477 13.03 8.68 -27.58
N ARG A 478 12.70 9.77 -26.87
CA ARG A 478 13.66 10.82 -26.47
C ARG A 478 14.71 10.28 -25.50
N ALA A 479 14.32 9.39 -24.60
CA ALA A 479 15.22 8.76 -23.64
C ALA A 479 16.24 7.85 -24.32
N ILE A 480 15.83 7.09 -25.35
CA ILE A 480 16.76 6.27 -26.13
C ILE A 480 17.73 7.17 -26.92
N GLU A 481 17.27 8.28 -27.50
CA GLU A 481 18.15 9.24 -28.17
C GLU A 481 19.18 9.83 -27.20
N ALA A 482 18.74 10.26 -26.02
CA ALA A 482 19.62 10.73 -24.96
C ALA A 482 20.63 9.65 -24.55
N THR A 483 20.18 8.41 -24.37
CA THR A 483 21.03 7.26 -24.01
C THR A 483 22.06 6.97 -25.11
N ALA A 484 21.66 7.06 -26.38
CA ALA A 484 22.55 6.80 -27.50
C ALA A 484 23.70 7.82 -27.65
N SER A 485 23.60 8.98 -26.98
CA SER A 485 24.68 9.97 -26.88
C SER A 485 25.76 9.64 -25.84
N LEU A 486 25.50 8.65 -24.96
CA LEU A 486 26.44 8.23 -23.92
C LEU A 486 27.56 7.35 -24.47
N SER A 487 28.57 7.10 -23.64
CA SER A 487 29.54 6.04 -23.92
C SER A 487 28.84 4.69 -24.06
N ILE A 488 29.41 3.78 -24.86
CA ILE A 488 28.84 2.43 -25.04
C ILE A 488 28.70 1.70 -23.70
N ARG A 489 29.63 1.95 -22.76
CA ARG A 489 29.59 1.37 -21.42
C ARG A 489 28.38 1.87 -20.62
N ASP A 490 28.13 3.17 -20.60
CA ASP A 490 26.97 3.71 -19.88
C ASP A 490 25.66 3.29 -20.55
N GLN A 491 25.65 3.12 -21.87
CA GLN A 491 24.51 2.53 -22.57
C GLN A 491 24.21 1.11 -22.05
N VAL A 492 25.24 0.28 -21.84
CA VAL A 492 25.08 -1.05 -21.24
C VAL A 492 24.59 -0.97 -19.79
N ASP A 493 25.04 0.01 -19.01
CA ASP A 493 24.53 0.20 -17.64
C ASP A 493 23.05 0.63 -17.64
N VAL A 494 22.61 1.45 -18.61
CA VAL A 494 21.16 1.77 -18.78
C VAL A 494 20.38 0.53 -19.21
N MET A 495 20.92 -0.29 -20.12
CA MET A 495 20.30 -1.56 -20.51
C MET A 495 20.14 -2.52 -19.32
N HIS A 496 21.10 -2.53 -18.39
CA HIS A 496 21.03 -3.29 -17.14
C HIS A 496 19.85 -2.83 -16.26
N GLU A 497 19.70 -1.52 -16.02
CA GLU A 497 18.57 -1.01 -15.24
C GLU A 497 17.22 -1.32 -15.91
N VAL A 498 17.13 -1.22 -17.25
CA VAL A 498 15.92 -1.60 -18.00
C VAL A 498 15.63 -3.09 -17.87
N PHE A 499 16.65 -3.94 -17.95
CA PHE A 499 16.49 -5.40 -17.79
C PHE A 499 15.97 -5.75 -16.39
N HIS A 500 16.51 -5.13 -15.34
CA HIS A 500 16.14 -5.38 -13.95
C HIS A 500 14.84 -4.72 -13.49
N ALA A 501 14.19 -3.92 -14.35
CA ALA A 501 12.97 -3.20 -14.01
C ALA A 501 11.87 -4.12 -13.46
N HIS A 502 11.79 -5.36 -13.95
CA HIS A 502 10.76 -6.36 -13.62
C HIS A 502 11.23 -7.50 -12.72
N ASP A 503 12.47 -7.50 -12.24
CA ASP A 503 13.07 -8.63 -11.49
C ASP A 503 12.30 -9.10 -10.26
N HIS A 504 11.59 -8.18 -9.60
CA HIS A 504 10.83 -8.44 -8.38
C HIS A 504 9.46 -9.08 -8.64
N LEU A 505 9.08 -9.28 -9.90
CA LEU A 505 7.79 -9.85 -10.31
C LEU A 505 7.87 -11.35 -10.63
N ARG A 506 8.91 -12.05 -10.16
CA ARG A 506 9.01 -13.51 -10.28
C ARG A 506 7.77 -14.20 -9.67
N PRO A 507 7.24 -15.26 -10.31
CA PRO A 507 7.80 -15.99 -11.44
C PRO A 507 7.46 -15.42 -12.83
N TRP A 508 6.72 -14.30 -12.92
CA TRP A 508 6.25 -13.76 -14.20
C TRP A 508 7.30 -12.96 -14.98
N ALA A 509 8.46 -12.70 -14.38
CA ALA A 509 9.52 -11.96 -15.04
C ALA A 509 10.18 -12.81 -16.13
N THR A 510 9.97 -12.43 -17.39
CA THR A 510 10.90 -12.70 -18.48
C THR A 510 11.16 -11.38 -19.19
N ASN A 511 12.17 -10.65 -18.69
CA ASN A 511 12.90 -9.53 -19.30
C ASN A 511 12.13 -8.60 -20.27
N TYR A 512 12.00 -7.32 -19.89
CA TYR A 512 11.34 -6.27 -20.69
C TYR A 512 11.88 -6.22 -22.13
N ASP A 513 10.99 -6.20 -23.13
CA ASP A 513 11.37 -6.09 -24.53
C ASP A 513 11.27 -4.64 -25.03
N LEU A 514 12.30 -4.17 -25.72
CA LEU A 514 12.31 -2.85 -26.33
C LEU A 514 11.91 -2.96 -27.80
N GLU A 515 10.73 -2.48 -28.11
CA GLU A 515 10.28 -2.28 -29.48
C GLU A 515 10.94 -1.04 -30.08
N GLU A 516 11.30 -1.14 -31.36
CA GLU A 516 11.85 -0.02 -32.12
C GLU A 516 10.71 0.94 -32.50
N PRO A 517 10.78 2.23 -32.13
CA PRO A 517 9.75 3.20 -32.50
C PRO A 517 9.64 3.36 -34.03
N PRO A 518 8.44 3.59 -34.59
CA PRO A 518 8.29 3.92 -36.00
C PRO A 518 9.10 5.17 -36.36
N GLY A 519 9.92 5.10 -37.41
CA GLY A 519 10.76 6.23 -37.84
C GLY A 519 11.95 6.51 -36.91
N ALA A 520 12.36 5.54 -36.10
CA ALA A 520 13.54 5.62 -35.24
C ALA A 520 14.79 6.11 -35.98
N SER A 521 15.57 6.96 -35.31
CA SER A 521 16.87 7.37 -35.83
C SER A 521 17.85 6.19 -35.89
N PRO A 522 18.90 6.21 -36.73
CA PRO A 522 19.88 5.13 -36.80
C PRO A 522 20.57 4.83 -35.47
N ALA A 523 20.65 5.81 -34.57
CA ALA A 523 21.17 5.66 -33.22
C ALA A 523 20.21 4.85 -32.33
N VAL A 524 18.91 5.18 -32.36
CA VAL A 524 17.84 4.43 -31.66
C VAL A 524 17.80 2.99 -32.17
N SER A 525 17.79 2.77 -33.49
CA SER A 525 17.81 1.42 -34.08
C SER A 525 19.02 0.60 -33.62
N ARG A 526 20.19 1.25 -33.50
CA ARG A 526 21.42 0.60 -33.01
C ARG A 526 21.33 0.22 -31.54
N PHE A 527 20.81 1.12 -30.70
CA PHE A 527 20.60 0.86 -29.27
C PHE A 527 19.63 -0.31 -29.06
N VAL A 528 18.50 -0.34 -29.76
CA VAL A 528 17.51 -1.44 -29.65
C VAL A 528 18.12 -2.78 -30.09
N ARG A 529 18.88 -2.80 -31.19
CA ARG A 529 19.61 -4.03 -31.60
C ARG A 529 20.64 -4.47 -30.55
N ALA A 530 21.39 -3.54 -29.97
CA ALA A 530 22.33 -3.83 -28.90
C ALA A 530 21.63 -4.33 -27.64
N TYR A 531 20.48 -3.76 -27.27
CA TYR A 531 19.68 -4.24 -26.15
C TYR A 531 19.22 -5.68 -26.33
N ARG A 532 18.83 -6.11 -27.54
CA ARG A 532 18.45 -7.52 -27.80
C ARG A 532 19.60 -8.49 -27.51
N VAL A 533 20.82 -8.14 -27.90
CA VAL A 533 22.02 -8.94 -27.60
C VAL A 533 22.33 -8.91 -26.10
N PHE A 534 22.31 -7.72 -25.50
CA PHE A 534 22.52 -7.55 -24.05
C PHE A 534 21.51 -8.37 -23.23
N ARG A 535 20.22 -8.32 -23.58
CA ARG A 535 19.13 -9.07 -22.95
C ARG A 535 19.42 -10.56 -22.95
N GLY A 536 19.99 -11.10 -24.04
CA GLY A 536 20.44 -12.50 -24.11
C GLY A 536 21.60 -12.81 -23.15
N VAL A 537 22.59 -11.91 -23.03
CA VAL A 537 23.70 -12.05 -22.07
C VAL A 537 23.21 -11.97 -20.63
N ALA A 538 22.42 -10.94 -20.30
CA ALA A 538 21.88 -10.72 -18.97
C ALA A 538 20.96 -11.87 -18.54
N PHE A 539 20.12 -12.39 -19.45
CA PHE A 539 19.29 -13.56 -19.18
C PHE A 539 20.13 -14.79 -18.83
N ARG A 540 21.15 -15.12 -19.64
CA ARG A 540 22.02 -16.28 -19.37
C ARG A 540 22.78 -16.17 -18.05
N LEU A 541 23.13 -14.95 -17.65
CA LEU A 541 23.80 -14.65 -16.39
C LEU A 541 22.86 -14.75 -15.17
N TRP A 542 21.73 -14.04 -15.19
CA TRP A 542 20.90 -13.84 -14.00
C TRP A 542 19.77 -14.87 -13.84
N GLU A 543 19.22 -15.35 -14.95
CA GLU A 543 18.04 -16.23 -14.96
C GLU A 543 18.40 -17.66 -15.39
N GLY A 544 19.11 -17.80 -16.52
CA GLY A 544 19.43 -19.09 -17.12
C GLY A 544 20.60 -19.82 -16.49
N GLN A 545 21.45 -19.11 -15.72
CA GLN A 545 22.67 -19.62 -15.06
C GLN A 545 23.50 -20.53 -15.97
N ARG A 546 23.70 -20.10 -17.23
CA ARG A 546 24.46 -20.88 -18.23
C ARG A 546 25.96 -20.82 -17.96
N GLU A 547 26.67 -21.79 -18.51
CA GLU A 547 28.13 -21.81 -18.46
C GLU A 547 28.73 -20.53 -19.06
N VAL A 548 29.80 -20.03 -18.44
CA VAL A 548 30.42 -18.75 -18.82
C VAL A 548 30.94 -18.81 -20.26
N GLY A 549 31.59 -19.91 -20.63
CA GLY A 549 32.07 -20.11 -22.01
C GLY A 549 30.95 -20.13 -23.06
N GLU A 550 29.81 -20.75 -22.74
CA GLU A 550 28.61 -20.78 -23.60
C GLU A 550 28.05 -19.37 -23.79
N THR A 551 27.92 -18.62 -22.70
CA THR A 551 27.39 -17.24 -22.72
C THR A 551 28.28 -16.31 -23.56
N LEU A 552 29.59 -16.43 -23.43
CA LEU A 552 30.56 -15.61 -24.18
C LEU A 552 30.61 -15.98 -25.67
N ALA A 553 30.47 -17.25 -26.02
CA ALA A 553 30.35 -17.68 -27.41
C ALA A 553 29.07 -17.11 -28.05
N ALA A 554 27.94 -17.22 -27.35
CA ALA A 554 26.67 -16.68 -27.81
C ALA A 554 26.71 -15.15 -27.97
N LEU A 555 27.29 -14.41 -27.01
CA LEU A 555 27.49 -12.96 -27.12
C LEU A 555 28.18 -12.59 -28.43
N ARG A 556 29.28 -13.28 -28.76
CA ARG A 556 30.06 -12.98 -29.97
C ARG A 556 29.28 -13.26 -31.26
N GLU A 557 28.56 -14.38 -31.31
CA GLU A 557 27.73 -14.74 -32.46
C GLU A 557 26.55 -13.78 -32.65
N GLU A 558 25.83 -13.48 -31.58
CA GLU A 558 24.68 -12.58 -31.57
C GLU A 558 25.07 -11.14 -31.89
N ALA A 559 26.19 -10.64 -31.33
CA ALA A 559 26.71 -9.30 -31.65
C ALA A 559 27.05 -9.16 -33.14
N ARG A 560 27.70 -10.17 -33.74
CA ARG A 560 27.99 -10.19 -35.18
C ARG A 560 26.72 -10.25 -36.02
N ALA A 561 25.77 -11.12 -35.67
CA ALA A 561 24.50 -11.25 -36.37
C ALA A 561 23.68 -9.94 -36.33
N ALA A 562 23.76 -9.20 -35.23
CA ALA A 562 23.13 -7.89 -35.06
C ALA A 562 23.89 -6.72 -35.72
N GLY A 563 25.06 -6.98 -36.33
CA GLY A 563 25.91 -5.97 -36.96
C GLY A 563 26.56 -5.01 -35.96
N LEU A 564 26.81 -5.46 -34.73
CA LEU A 564 27.49 -4.69 -33.69
C LEU A 564 29.01 -4.83 -33.82
N GLY A 565 29.73 -3.72 -33.66
CA GLY A 565 31.20 -3.70 -33.73
C GLY A 565 31.88 -4.24 -32.46
N VAL A 566 33.20 -4.40 -32.53
CA VAL A 566 34.02 -4.95 -31.43
C VAL A 566 33.90 -4.19 -30.11
N ALA A 567 33.63 -2.88 -30.16
CA ALA A 567 33.43 -2.05 -28.97
C ALA A 567 32.15 -2.40 -28.19
N TRP A 568 31.08 -2.82 -28.87
CA TRP A 568 29.86 -3.30 -28.23
C TRP A 568 30.06 -4.67 -27.58
N GLU A 569 30.72 -5.58 -28.31
CA GLU A 569 31.12 -6.89 -27.77
C GLU A 569 32.00 -6.71 -26.53
N ALA A 570 32.93 -5.74 -26.55
CA ALA A 570 33.82 -5.42 -25.44
C ALA A 570 33.06 -4.89 -24.21
N ALA A 571 32.15 -3.94 -24.39
CA ALA A 571 31.37 -3.39 -23.27
C ALA A 571 30.46 -4.45 -22.61
N MET A 572 29.81 -5.30 -23.40
CA MET A 572 28.97 -6.39 -22.87
C MET A 572 29.80 -7.50 -22.21
N LEU A 573 30.99 -7.80 -22.76
CA LEU A 573 31.96 -8.70 -22.13
C LEU A 573 32.43 -8.16 -20.78
N ASP A 574 32.77 -6.89 -20.70
CA ASP A 574 33.19 -6.24 -19.45
C ASP A 574 32.07 -6.27 -18.40
N TYR A 575 30.84 -5.96 -18.80
CA TYR A 575 29.66 -6.14 -17.95
C TYR A 575 29.53 -7.58 -17.43
N HIS A 576 29.58 -8.57 -18.32
CA HIS A 576 29.43 -9.98 -17.95
C HIS A 576 30.56 -10.43 -17.00
N ALA A 577 31.81 -10.10 -17.31
CA ALA A 577 32.97 -10.45 -16.51
C ALA A 577 32.89 -9.89 -15.09
N ARG A 578 32.59 -8.60 -14.94
CA ARG A 578 32.47 -7.93 -13.63
C ARG A 578 31.43 -8.63 -12.74
N ASN A 579 30.29 -9.00 -13.30
CA ASN A 579 29.21 -9.65 -12.56
C ASN A 579 29.51 -11.12 -12.26
N VAL A 580 30.02 -11.89 -13.23
CA VAL A 580 30.40 -13.31 -13.03
C VAL A 580 31.47 -13.45 -11.96
N LEU A 581 32.51 -12.62 -12.00
CA LEU A 581 33.58 -12.66 -10.99
C LEU A 581 33.01 -12.38 -9.59
N GLY A 582 32.12 -11.40 -9.45
CA GLY A 582 31.42 -11.10 -8.19
C GLY A 582 30.57 -12.27 -7.69
N LEU A 583 29.79 -12.90 -8.57
CA LEU A 583 28.92 -14.03 -8.24
C LEU A 583 29.67 -15.30 -7.84
N HIS A 584 30.86 -15.51 -8.41
CA HIS A 584 31.66 -16.72 -8.21
C HIS A 584 32.75 -16.58 -7.13
N ALA A 585 33.16 -15.36 -6.75
CA ALA A 585 34.11 -15.14 -5.67
C ALA A 585 33.79 -15.81 -4.32
N PRO A 586 32.52 -15.95 -3.87
CA PRO A 586 32.24 -16.68 -2.63
C PRO A 586 32.18 -18.20 -2.81
N ARG A 587 32.38 -18.75 -4.02
CA ARG A 587 32.15 -20.18 -4.33
C ARG A 587 33.47 -20.97 -4.34
N PRO A 588 33.51 -22.21 -3.80
CA PRO A 588 34.73 -23.04 -3.79
C PRO A 588 35.34 -23.32 -5.18
N ALA A 589 34.50 -23.52 -6.19
CA ALA A 589 34.91 -23.69 -7.60
C ALA A 589 34.86 -22.37 -8.40
N GLY A 590 34.90 -21.22 -7.71
CA GLY A 590 34.73 -19.91 -8.34
C GLY A 590 35.80 -19.59 -9.39
N PHE A 591 37.02 -20.07 -9.20
CA PHE A 591 38.17 -19.78 -10.08
C PHE A 591 38.02 -20.32 -11.51
N GLU A 592 37.21 -21.37 -11.72
CA GLU A 592 37.04 -22.00 -13.05
C GLU A 592 36.47 -21.04 -14.11
N VAL A 593 35.75 -19.98 -13.68
CA VAL A 593 35.19 -18.98 -14.59
C VAL A 593 36.21 -18.01 -15.16
N VAL A 594 37.43 -17.96 -14.62
CA VAL A 594 38.46 -17.01 -15.03
C VAL A 594 39.01 -17.34 -16.41
N ALA A 595 39.29 -18.62 -16.69
CA ALA A 595 39.85 -19.06 -17.97
C ALA A 595 38.99 -18.67 -19.20
N PRO A 596 37.67 -18.90 -19.24
CA PRO A 596 36.86 -18.46 -20.37
C PRO A 596 36.80 -16.93 -20.52
N LEU A 597 36.87 -16.16 -19.42
CA LEU A 597 36.92 -14.69 -19.47
C LEU A 597 38.24 -14.18 -20.04
N VAL A 598 39.37 -14.79 -19.66
CA VAL A 598 40.71 -14.47 -20.21
C VAL A 598 40.74 -14.75 -21.71
N GLU A 599 40.21 -15.90 -22.14
CA GLU A 599 40.16 -16.23 -23.56
C GLU A 599 39.27 -15.27 -24.37
N ALA A 600 38.11 -14.89 -23.83
CA ALA A 600 37.23 -13.92 -24.48
C ALA A 600 37.86 -12.53 -24.58
N THR A 601 38.49 -12.03 -23.52
CA THR A 601 39.16 -10.71 -23.52
C THR A 601 40.41 -10.65 -24.41
N ARG A 602 41.07 -11.79 -24.65
CA ARG A 602 42.16 -11.92 -25.62
C ARG A 602 41.66 -11.88 -27.07
N ARG A 603 40.48 -12.45 -27.34
CA ARG A 603 39.89 -12.52 -28.69
C ARG A 603 39.26 -11.21 -29.16
N ASN A 604 38.88 -10.33 -28.24
CA ASN A 604 38.38 -9.01 -28.55
C ASN A 604 39.53 -7.99 -28.38
N PRO A 605 39.97 -7.29 -29.45
CA PRO A 605 41.13 -6.40 -29.40
C PRO A 605 40.84 -4.99 -28.87
N ASP A 606 39.60 -4.69 -28.47
CA ASP A 606 39.23 -3.34 -28.06
C ASP A 606 40.02 -2.89 -26.81
N PRO A 607 40.56 -1.66 -26.78
CA PRO A 607 41.38 -1.17 -25.68
C PRO A 607 40.57 -0.90 -24.40
N SER A 608 39.24 -0.77 -24.47
CA SER A 608 38.39 -0.60 -23.28
C SER A 608 38.48 -1.80 -22.30
N LEU A 609 38.92 -2.96 -22.78
CA LEU A 609 39.14 -4.16 -21.98
C LEU A 609 40.49 -4.22 -21.27
N ASP A 610 41.41 -3.27 -21.47
CA ASP A 610 42.77 -3.33 -20.90
C ASP A 610 42.76 -3.42 -19.37
N LEU A 611 41.85 -2.68 -18.72
CA LEU A 611 41.69 -2.76 -17.27
C LEU A 611 41.22 -4.16 -16.84
N LEU A 612 40.22 -4.73 -17.53
CA LEU A 612 39.73 -6.08 -17.23
C LEU A 612 40.82 -7.14 -17.48
N ARG A 613 41.62 -7.01 -18.54
CA ARG A 613 42.76 -7.90 -18.80
C ARG A 613 43.77 -7.86 -17.66
N LYS A 614 44.10 -6.68 -17.13
CA LYS A 614 44.98 -6.53 -15.95
C LYS A 614 44.39 -7.20 -14.71
N GLN A 615 43.08 -7.02 -14.47
CA GLN A 615 42.36 -7.62 -13.36
C GLN A 615 42.36 -9.15 -13.44
N LEU A 616 42.03 -9.70 -14.61
CA LEU A 616 42.04 -11.14 -14.85
C LEU A 616 43.44 -11.73 -14.71
N ALA A 617 44.47 -11.07 -15.24
CA ALA A 617 45.86 -11.50 -15.10
C ALA A 617 46.32 -11.52 -13.63
N TYR A 618 45.88 -10.55 -12.82
CA TYR A 618 46.14 -10.55 -11.38
C TYR A 618 45.46 -11.74 -10.68
N ILE A 619 44.18 -11.98 -11.00
CA ILE A 619 43.42 -13.11 -10.43
C ILE A 619 44.06 -14.45 -10.84
N GLU A 620 44.48 -14.60 -12.11
CA GLU A 620 45.21 -15.78 -12.59
C GLU A 620 46.54 -15.99 -11.85
N ALA A 621 47.31 -14.91 -11.63
CA ALA A 621 48.58 -14.97 -10.92
C ALA A 621 48.42 -15.37 -9.44
N GLU A 622 47.33 -14.95 -8.80
CA GLU A 622 46.97 -15.36 -7.44
C GLU A 622 46.46 -16.82 -7.38
N GLY A 623 46.06 -17.40 -8.51
CA GLY A 623 45.59 -18.79 -8.60
C GLY A 623 44.29 -19.08 -7.84
N ARG A 624 43.54 -18.05 -7.45
CA ARG A 624 42.29 -18.15 -6.68
C ARG A 624 41.37 -16.96 -6.97
N LEU A 625 40.06 -17.20 -6.90
CA LEU A 625 39.04 -16.15 -6.95
C LEU A 625 38.26 -16.16 -5.63
N ASP A 626 38.57 -15.20 -4.76
CA ASP A 626 37.79 -14.91 -3.55
C ASP A 626 37.53 -13.41 -3.39
N ALA A 627 36.72 -13.04 -2.39
CA ALA A 627 36.33 -11.65 -2.16
C ALA A 627 37.53 -10.70 -1.99
N ARG A 628 38.63 -11.19 -1.41
CA ARG A 628 39.85 -10.39 -1.23
C ARG A 628 40.58 -10.21 -2.56
N THR A 629 40.84 -11.30 -3.28
CA THR A 629 41.51 -11.23 -4.59
C THR A 629 40.72 -10.37 -5.58
N LEU A 630 39.39 -10.47 -5.58
CA LEU A 630 38.52 -9.64 -6.42
C LEU A 630 38.60 -8.16 -6.04
N ALA A 631 38.57 -7.84 -4.73
CA ALA A 631 38.69 -6.46 -4.26
C ALA A 631 40.05 -5.86 -4.61
N ASP A 632 41.14 -6.63 -4.47
CA ASP A 632 42.49 -6.19 -4.82
C ASP A 632 42.64 -5.99 -6.33
N ALA A 633 42.06 -6.87 -7.17
CA ALA A 633 41.97 -6.68 -8.61
C ALA A 633 41.23 -5.37 -8.98
N PHE A 634 40.07 -5.12 -8.36
CA PHE A 634 39.25 -3.93 -8.66
C PHE A 634 39.88 -2.61 -8.20
N ARG A 635 40.88 -2.64 -7.31
CA ARG A 635 41.68 -1.48 -6.91
C ARG A 635 42.74 -1.09 -7.92
N MET A 636 43.05 -1.93 -8.92
CA MET A 636 44.04 -1.65 -9.97
C MET A 636 43.58 -0.62 -11.02
N ARG A 637 42.60 0.24 -10.68
CA ARG A 637 42.01 1.26 -11.56
C ARG A 637 42.98 2.39 -11.87
#